data_AF-A0A291GZ63-F1
#
_entry.id   AF-A0A291GZ63-F1
#
_cell.length_a   1.000
_cell.length_b   1.000
_cell.length_c   1.000
_cell.angle_alpha   90.00
_cell.angle_beta   90.00
_cell.angle_gamma   90.00
#
_symmetry.space_group_name_H-M   'P 1'
#
loop_
_entity.id
_entity.type
_entity.pdbx_description
1 polymer ?
#
loop_
_entity_poly.entity_id
_entity_poly.type
_entity_poly.pdbx_seq_one_letter_code
_entity_poly.pdbx_strand_id
1 'polypeptide(L)'
;MSQTQDGSELLTGPGAGGLLRSAVGNSGGVLHSWQLDHVDHRPGRSTKALYRTQVSWPELDGPQAPAREELFGASAHIGEREKNLYVAEQTLVMTDGDINVRVWRYPHDPWLPMLPLVCYPDIVGRTLHDLGASIDGDPSIPIAIDVVSYRPGRRAVLRASQGDRAVYLKVMQPHRSGEIVDRHRRLLAAGVPVPEVIAHHNGLVVLAELPGRPLARAVIDEGVDACRAEDLVALVDRLPASMYSLSLRPPWTDSVEFYSGIVSSSVPSLGPRLDALVRSVRDGLTALEQRLDMRPHDVVHGDFYEAQVFVENGRVVGLLDIDTVGPGRRADDLACLLAHLSVLADYGNAGRIDRATQERVEEAIRTWHEMFAERVDPTELALRSAGVVLSLATGPHRQQEAAWEAATEAIVRVAEEWVSEARRAESQRLEAAAAKQAAGGPVTGQRPLEQGDPPQGPTGVRQVPPQGAPSQAPEAQLAAAAQQQPIRPSVAPQHGAPAPAQQSAPPTRSAPPAPQQAAPPQAAPQQSAGRHSAPPPPAGSGQVPPRTAPPQSAPTHSAPPQSAPQQPAPGAYPAVQRPSGPSALSAPAERTAPLPPSAPSAQPTQASEQGRDRPLPAPDRGDDGDDSPTQERRIDTILPG
;
A
#
# COMPACT_ATOMS: atom_id res chain seq x y z
N MET A 1 -9.51 7.96 -32.26
CA MET A 1 -9.44 7.62 -30.83
C MET A 1 -8.99 8.87 -30.11
N SER A 2 -9.57 9.21 -28.95
CA SER A 2 -9.07 10.37 -28.18
C SER A 2 -7.79 9.94 -27.51
N GLN A 3 -6.71 10.73 -27.67
CA GLN A 3 -5.51 10.50 -26.88
C GLN A 3 -5.83 10.77 -25.40
N THR A 4 -5.33 9.89 -24.54
CA THR A 4 -5.46 10.01 -23.09
C THR A 4 -4.49 11.05 -22.56
N GLN A 5 -5.04 12.20 -22.12
CA GLN A 5 -4.23 13.33 -21.63
C GLN A 5 -3.47 13.02 -20.33
N ASP A 6 -3.79 11.91 -19.65
CA ASP A 6 -3.14 11.48 -18.40
C ASP A 6 -1.71 10.94 -18.59
N GLY A 7 -1.20 10.96 -19.82
CA GLY A 7 0.14 10.54 -20.19
C GLY A 7 0.34 9.02 -20.22
N SER A 8 -0.71 8.21 -20.06
CA SER A 8 -0.59 6.75 -20.08
C SER A 8 -0.01 6.23 -21.40
N GLU A 9 -0.60 6.62 -22.54
CA GLU A 9 -0.07 6.33 -23.89
C GLU A 9 1.41 6.72 -24.08
N LEU A 10 1.86 7.79 -23.42
CA LEU A 10 3.23 8.30 -23.51
C LEU A 10 4.22 7.51 -22.62
N LEU A 11 3.81 7.15 -21.40
CA LEU A 11 4.67 6.47 -20.43
C LEU A 11 4.67 4.93 -20.56
N THR A 12 3.59 4.32 -21.06
CA THR A 12 3.57 2.87 -21.33
C THR A 12 3.93 2.53 -22.77
N GLY A 13 3.68 3.45 -23.71
CA GLY A 13 3.95 3.26 -25.13
C GLY A 13 5.39 3.55 -25.58
N PRO A 14 5.69 3.39 -26.89
CA PRO A 14 7.03 3.61 -27.44
C PRO A 14 7.62 5.02 -27.24
N GLY A 15 6.78 6.01 -26.91
CA GLY A 15 7.20 7.39 -26.62
C GLY A 15 8.11 7.50 -25.40
N ALA A 16 7.96 6.63 -24.40
CA ALA A 16 8.79 6.57 -23.19
C ALA A 16 10.28 6.41 -23.52
N GLY A 17 10.63 5.67 -24.57
CA GLY A 17 12.02 5.55 -25.03
C GLY A 17 12.63 6.86 -25.53
N GLY A 18 11.82 7.79 -26.05
CA GLY A 18 12.27 9.14 -26.42
C GLY A 18 12.50 10.02 -25.19
N LEU A 19 11.52 10.01 -24.27
CA LEU A 19 11.57 10.68 -22.97
C LEU A 19 12.82 10.28 -22.15
N LEU A 20 13.08 8.97 -22.05
CA LEU A 20 14.25 8.44 -21.33
C LEU A 20 15.57 8.79 -21.99
N ARG A 21 15.66 8.80 -23.34
CA ARG A 21 16.87 9.26 -24.04
C ARG A 21 17.17 10.73 -23.75
N SER A 22 16.16 11.58 -23.71
CA SER A 22 16.32 13.00 -23.34
C SER A 22 16.77 13.16 -21.88
N ALA A 23 16.18 12.41 -20.94
CA ALA A 23 16.56 12.46 -19.53
C ALA A 23 18.01 12.01 -19.29
N VAL A 24 18.41 10.88 -19.87
CA VAL A 24 19.77 10.33 -19.77
C VAL A 24 20.80 11.21 -20.48
N GLY A 25 20.49 11.69 -21.69
CA GLY A 25 21.38 12.55 -22.48
C GLY A 25 21.63 13.92 -21.84
N ASN A 26 20.59 14.53 -21.24
CA ASN A 26 20.73 15.80 -20.50
C ASN A 26 21.55 15.65 -19.20
N SER A 27 21.90 14.43 -18.79
CA SER A 27 22.76 14.12 -17.64
C SER A 27 24.10 13.48 -18.05
N GLY A 28 24.53 13.64 -19.31
CA GLY A 28 25.84 13.16 -19.78
C GLY A 28 25.95 11.64 -19.98
N GLY A 29 24.80 10.95 -20.04
CA GLY A 29 24.70 9.50 -20.23
C GLY A 29 24.27 9.07 -21.63
N VAL A 30 24.36 7.77 -21.88
CA VAL A 30 23.85 7.11 -23.09
C VAL A 30 22.95 5.93 -22.71
N LEU A 31 21.69 5.99 -23.12
CA LEU A 31 20.70 4.93 -22.92
C LEU A 31 20.84 3.85 -24.01
N HIS A 32 21.12 2.61 -23.60
CA HIS A 32 21.24 1.45 -24.50
C HIS A 32 19.93 0.70 -24.65
N SER A 33 19.25 0.43 -23.54
CA SER A 33 17.93 -0.23 -23.51
C SER A 33 17.10 0.22 -22.31
N TRP A 34 15.79 -0.01 -22.38
CA TRP A 34 14.84 0.27 -21.30
C TRP A 34 13.70 -0.75 -21.32
N GLN A 35 13.07 -0.95 -20.16
CA GLN A 35 11.88 -1.76 -19.96
C GLN A 35 10.98 -1.06 -18.92
N LEU A 36 9.67 -1.00 -19.17
CA LEU A 36 8.68 -0.61 -18.16
C LEU A 36 8.62 -1.70 -17.07
N ASP A 37 8.83 -1.33 -15.81
CA ASP A 37 8.88 -2.27 -14.68
C ASP A 37 7.69 -2.15 -13.72
N HIS A 38 7.07 -0.96 -13.66
CA HIS A 38 5.85 -0.70 -12.89
C HIS A 38 5.08 0.50 -13.46
N VAL A 39 3.76 0.49 -13.34
CA VAL A 39 2.88 1.62 -13.70
C VAL A 39 1.75 1.83 -12.66
N ASP A 40 1.57 3.09 -12.22
CA ASP A 40 0.38 3.61 -11.51
C ASP A 40 -0.37 4.49 -12.51
N HIS A 41 -1.51 4.02 -13.01
CA HIS A 41 -2.35 4.75 -13.96
C HIS A 41 -3.70 5.09 -13.33
N ARG A 42 -4.06 6.38 -13.39
CA ARG A 42 -5.35 6.90 -12.94
C ARG A 42 -6.04 7.57 -14.13
N PRO A 43 -6.95 6.85 -14.81
CA PRO A 43 -7.62 7.31 -16.02
C PRO A 43 -8.13 8.74 -15.91
N GLY A 44 -7.68 9.61 -16.81
CA GLY A 44 -8.09 11.01 -16.87
C GLY A 44 -7.53 11.92 -15.77
N ARG A 45 -6.51 11.50 -15.00
CA ARG A 45 -5.84 12.33 -13.99
C ARG A 45 -4.32 12.33 -14.12
N SER A 46 -3.68 11.17 -14.00
CA SER A 46 -2.23 11.05 -13.97
C SER A 46 -1.72 9.63 -14.24
N THR A 47 -0.48 9.55 -14.68
CA THR A 47 0.27 8.29 -14.79
C THR A 47 1.65 8.45 -14.17
N LYS A 48 2.09 7.47 -13.39
CA LYS A 48 3.50 7.30 -13.00
C LYS A 48 4.04 5.98 -13.52
N ALA A 49 5.31 5.99 -13.92
CA ALA A 49 6.00 4.82 -14.43
C ALA A 49 7.37 4.68 -13.74
N LEU A 50 7.82 3.43 -13.57
CA LEU A 50 9.19 3.09 -13.22
C LEU A 50 9.80 2.26 -14.35
N TYR A 51 11.00 2.62 -14.79
CA TYR A 51 11.71 1.90 -15.85
C TYR A 51 13.03 1.34 -15.34
N ARG A 52 13.30 0.10 -15.72
CA ARG A 52 14.64 -0.50 -15.69
C ARG A 52 15.36 -0.09 -16.96
N THR A 53 16.56 0.47 -16.83
CA THR A 53 17.35 0.97 -17.97
C THR A 53 18.78 0.46 -17.91
N GLN A 54 19.42 0.34 -19.08
CA GLN A 54 20.85 0.08 -19.19
C GLN A 54 21.52 1.34 -19.74
N VAL A 55 22.35 1.98 -18.92
CA VAL A 55 22.95 3.29 -19.19
C VAL A 55 24.44 3.24 -18.93
N SER A 56 25.23 3.81 -19.84
CA SER A 56 26.64 4.16 -19.59
C SER A 56 26.75 5.67 -19.34
N TRP A 57 27.66 6.12 -18.49
CA TRP A 57 27.85 7.55 -18.17
C TRP A 57 29.19 8.12 -18.66
N PRO A 58 29.39 8.40 -19.97
CA PRO A 58 30.65 8.92 -20.51
C PRO A 58 31.22 10.17 -19.83
N GLU A 59 30.38 11.06 -19.30
CA GLU A 59 30.80 12.30 -18.65
C GLU A 59 31.11 12.14 -17.15
N LEU A 60 30.68 11.05 -16.52
CA LEU A 60 30.92 10.74 -15.10
C LEU A 60 31.99 9.66 -14.91
N ASP A 61 31.78 8.52 -15.57
CA ASP A 61 32.58 7.29 -15.43
C ASP A 61 33.63 7.17 -16.57
N GLY A 62 33.57 8.05 -17.57
CA GLY A 62 34.52 8.18 -18.68
C GLY A 62 34.09 7.49 -19.99
N PRO A 63 34.72 7.82 -21.15
CA PRO A 63 34.19 7.47 -22.47
C PRO A 63 34.15 5.97 -22.85
N GLN A 64 34.59 5.08 -21.97
CA GLN A 64 34.57 3.62 -22.14
C GLN A 64 33.89 2.91 -20.96
N ALA A 65 33.15 3.65 -20.12
CA ALA A 65 32.36 3.08 -19.03
C ALA A 65 31.34 2.06 -19.58
N PRO A 66 31.23 0.87 -18.97
CA PRO A 66 30.22 -0.10 -19.36
C PRO A 66 28.81 0.44 -19.09
N ALA A 67 27.81 -0.11 -19.78
CA ALA A 67 26.43 0.09 -19.38
C ALA A 67 26.16 -0.64 -18.05
N ARG A 68 25.45 0.02 -17.15
CA ARG A 68 24.98 -0.51 -15.86
C ARG A 68 23.47 -0.33 -15.72
N GLU A 69 22.87 -1.11 -14.83
CA GLU A 69 21.44 -0.99 -14.56
C GLU A 69 21.15 0.26 -13.72
N GLU A 70 20.22 1.09 -14.21
CA GLU A 70 19.74 2.31 -13.55
C GLU A 70 18.21 2.30 -13.54
N LEU A 71 17.58 2.82 -12.47
CA LEU A 71 16.14 3.03 -12.42
C LEU A 71 15.79 4.49 -12.71
N PHE A 72 14.78 4.69 -13.57
CA PHE A 72 14.20 6.01 -13.84
C PHE A 72 12.72 6.02 -13.46
N GLY A 73 12.32 6.99 -12.65
CA GLY A 73 10.91 7.30 -12.41
C GLY A 73 10.42 8.37 -13.39
N ALA A 74 9.17 8.26 -13.83
CA ALA A 74 8.48 9.31 -14.56
C ALA A 74 7.08 9.56 -14.00
N SER A 75 6.58 10.79 -14.15
CA SER A 75 5.28 11.25 -13.66
C SER A 75 4.67 12.22 -14.65
N ALA A 76 3.51 11.88 -15.22
CA ALA A 76 2.71 12.71 -16.13
C ALA A 76 1.40 13.11 -15.47
N HIS A 77 1.02 14.40 -15.52
CA HIS A 77 -0.17 14.95 -14.86
C HIS A 77 -0.93 15.92 -15.79
N ILE A 78 -2.27 15.89 -15.76
CA ILE A 78 -3.15 16.87 -16.42
C ILE A 78 -3.45 18.01 -15.44
N GLY A 79 -3.14 19.26 -15.80
CA GLY A 79 -3.67 20.49 -15.18
C GLY A 79 -3.29 20.79 -13.71
N GLU A 80 -3.09 19.78 -12.87
CA GLU A 80 -2.59 19.90 -11.51
C GLU A 80 -1.10 20.29 -11.53
N ARG A 81 -0.75 21.41 -10.89
CA ARG A 81 0.66 21.68 -10.56
C ARG A 81 1.11 20.68 -9.50
N GLU A 82 2.25 20.04 -9.76
CA GLU A 82 2.95 19.21 -8.78
C GLU A 82 3.20 19.99 -7.48
N LYS A 83 2.74 19.42 -6.36
CA LYS A 83 2.94 19.97 -5.00
C LYS A 83 4.09 19.23 -4.32
N ASN A 84 4.63 19.82 -3.26
CA ASN A 84 5.62 19.20 -2.36
C ASN A 84 6.87 18.64 -3.07
N LEU A 85 7.36 19.31 -4.12
CA LEU A 85 8.66 19.03 -4.72
C LEU A 85 9.77 19.63 -3.83
N TYR A 86 10.70 18.81 -3.37
CA TYR A 86 11.81 19.22 -2.48
C TYR A 86 13.16 19.34 -3.21
N VAL A 87 13.42 18.53 -4.25
CA VAL A 87 14.65 18.61 -5.08
C VAL A 87 14.34 18.67 -6.58
N ALA A 88 13.41 19.57 -6.96
CA ALA A 88 12.94 19.73 -8.35
C ALA A 88 14.07 19.94 -9.39
N GLU A 89 15.17 20.57 -8.98
CA GLU A 89 16.35 20.87 -9.80
C GLU A 89 17.09 19.61 -10.28
N GLN A 90 16.94 18.47 -9.61
CA GLN A 90 17.60 17.20 -9.96
C GLN A 90 16.80 16.35 -10.97
N THR A 91 15.85 16.96 -11.68
CA THR A 91 14.88 16.23 -12.52
C THR A 91 14.62 16.94 -13.85
N LEU A 92 14.46 16.16 -14.93
CA LEU A 92 14.04 16.72 -16.22
C LEU A 92 12.53 16.95 -16.21
N VAL A 93 12.09 18.10 -16.72
CA VAL A 93 10.69 18.36 -17.08
C VAL A 93 10.59 18.50 -18.59
N MET A 94 9.67 17.76 -19.19
CA MET A 94 9.24 17.92 -20.58
C MET A 94 7.75 18.27 -20.60
N THR A 95 7.34 19.16 -21.49
CA THR A 95 5.94 19.54 -21.70
C THR A 95 5.69 19.88 -23.16
N ASP A 96 4.49 19.56 -23.64
CA ASP A 96 3.94 19.97 -24.94
C ASP A 96 3.01 21.21 -24.83
N GLY A 97 2.70 21.63 -23.61
CA GLY A 97 1.76 22.71 -23.27
C GLY A 97 0.55 22.23 -22.46
N ASP A 98 0.08 21.00 -22.70
CA ASP A 98 -1.10 20.42 -22.05
C ASP A 98 -0.72 19.39 -20.95
N ILE A 99 0.34 18.62 -21.19
CA ILE A 99 0.87 17.60 -20.27
C ILE A 99 2.21 18.09 -19.71
N ASN A 100 2.42 17.91 -18.40
CA ASN A 100 3.75 18.05 -17.78
C ASN A 100 4.26 16.66 -17.40
N VAL A 101 5.46 16.31 -17.86
CA VAL A 101 6.13 15.04 -17.59
C VAL A 101 7.46 15.29 -16.87
N ARG A 102 7.56 14.87 -15.61
CA ARG A 102 8.80 14.89 -14.84
C ARG A 102 9.49 13.53 -14.90
N VAL A 103 10.81 13.52 -15.05
CA VAL A 103 11.66 12.31 -15.06
C VAL A 103 12.84 12.49 -14.12
N TRP A 104 13.15 11.45 -13.35
CA TRP A 104 14.26 11.45 -12.38
C TRP A 104 14.95 10.10 -12.33
N ARG A 105 16.23 10.09 -11.94
CA ARG A 105 17.03 8.90 -11.70
C ARG A 105 16.93 8.50 -10.23
N TYR A 106 16.70 7.22 -9.93
CA TYR A 106 16.80 6.71 -8.56
C TYR A 106 18.24 6.89 -8.01
N PRO A 107 18.46 7.19 -6.72
CA PRO A 107 17.47 7.44 -5.65
C PRO A 107 16.97 8.89 -5.55
N HIS A 108 17.24 9.75 -6.53
CA HIS A 108 16.95 11.19 -6.53
C HIS A 108 15.47 11.52 -6.83
N ASP A 109 14.55 10.90 -6.09
CA ASP A 109 13.12 11.14 -6.20
C ASP A 109 12.76 12.53 -5.61
N PRO A 110 12.14 13.44 -6.40
CA PRO A 110 11.97 14.82 -6.00
C PRO A 110 10.99 15.04 -4.84
N TRP A 111 10.22 14.02 -4.45
CA TRP A 111 9.33 14.04 -3.29
C TRP A 111 9.93 13.36 -2.05
N LEU A 112 11.04 12.60 -2.19
CA LEU A 112 11.64 11.78 -1.14
C LEU A 112 13.10 12.21 -0.84
N PRO A 113 13.34 13.43 -0.34
CA PRO A 113 14.70 14.00 -0.20
C PRO A 113 15.63 13.23 0.76
N MET A 114 15.09 12.37 1.63
CA MET A 114 15.89 11.49 2.50
C MET A 114 16.39 10.23 1.77
N LEU A 115 15.84 9.87 0.60
CA LEU A 115 16.16 8.62 -0.09
C LEU A 115 17.65 8.50 -0.50
N PRO A 116 18.29 9.54 -1.08
CA PRO A 116 19.74 9.52 -1.35
C PRO A 116 20.63 9.48 -0.11
N LEU A 117 20.10 9.63 1.12
CA LEU A 117 20.87 9.51 2.36
C LEU A 117 20.80 8.09 2.97
N VAL A 118 19.91 7.23 2.46
CA VAL A 118 19.71 5.86 2.98
C VAL A 118 19.84 4.76 1.94
N CYS A 119 20.00 5.09 0.65
CA CYS A 119 20.22 4.11 -0.43
C CYS A 119 21.70 3.72 -0.66
N TYR A 120 22.66 4.45 -0.08
CA TYR A 120 24.09 4.23 -0.31
C TYR A 120 24.75 3.57 0.92
N PRO A 121 25.39 2.39 0.77
CA PRO A 121 25.99 1.62 1.87
C PRO A 121 26.99 2.40 2.73
N ASP A 122 27.75 3.32 2.12
CA ASP A 122 28.75 4.13 2.79
C ASP A 122 28.16 5.38 3.48
N ILE A 123 26.94 5.82 3.11
CA ILE A 123 26.28 7.02 3.67
C ILE A 123 25.39 6.66 4.85
N VAL A 124 24.59 5.59 4.72
CA VAL A 124 23.51 5.26 5.65
C VAL A 124 23.99 5.08 7.10
N GLY A 125 25.22 4.59 7.32
CA GLY A 125 25.81 4.45 8.66
C GLY A 125 26.01 5.79 9.39
N ARG A 126 26.43 6.83 8.66
CA ARG A 126 26.51 8.20 9.22
C ARG A 126 25.12 8.77 9.47
N THR A 127 24.19 8.60 8.53
CA THR A 127 22.80 9.07 8.68
C THR A 127 22.08 8.41 9.84
N LEU A 128 22.31 7.12 10.11
CA LEU A 128 21.79 6.44 11.30
C LEU A 128 22.44 6.92 12.59
N HIS A 129 23.77 7.08 12.61
CA HIS A 129 24.52 7.60 13.75
C HIS A 129 24.05 9.01 14.15
N ASP A 130 23.92 9.92 13.18
CA ASP A 130 23.56 11.32 13.42
C ASP A 130 22.09 11.50 13.85
N LEU A 131 21.25 10.48 13.63
CA LEU A 131 19.88 10.37 14.15
C LEU A 131 19.78 9.61 15.49
N GLY A 132 20.91 9.13 16.04
CA GLY A 132 20.95 8.35 17.28
C GLY A 132 20.47 6.90 17.14
N ALA A 133 20.39 6.39 15.91
CA ALA A 133 19.84 5.07 15.56
C ALA A 133 20.89 4.10 15.00
N SER A 134 22.14 4.20 15.46
CA SER A 134 23.22 3.27 15.07
C SER A 134 22.82 1.81 15.31
N ILE A 135 22.88 1.00 14.27
CA ILE A 135 23.02 -0.46 14.41
C ILE A 135 24.47 -0.78 14.84
N ASP A 136 24.68 -1.93 15.49
CA ASP A 136 25.94 -2.25 16.17
C ASP A 136 27.14 -2.30 15.21
N GLY A 137 28.04 -1.31 15.31
CA GLY A 137 29.27 -1.27 14.53
C GLY A 137 29.99 0.07 14.60
N ASP A 138 31.06 0.16 13.81
CA ASP A 138 31.69 1.44 13.44
C ASP A 138 30.87 2.03 12.26
N PRO A 139 30.33 3.26 12.36
CA PRO A 139 29.49 3.87 11.33
C PRO A 139 30.24 4.28 10.05
N SER A 140 31.56 4.06 9.99
CA SER A 140 32.37 4.16 8.76
C SER A 140 32.42 2.85 7.95
N ILE A 141 32.00 1.71 8.52
CA ILE A 141 31.89 0.44 7.81
C ILE A 141 30.61 0.46 6.95
N PRO A 142 30.69 0.12 5.64
CA PRO A 142 29.51 0.05 4.78
C PRO A 142 28.46 -0.93 5.31
N ILE A 143 27.21 -0.46 5.39
CA ILE A 143 26.06 -1.24 5.89
C ILE A 143 25.35 -1.92 4.71
N ALA A 144 24.89 -3.16 4.91
CA ALA A 144 24.13 -3.87 3.89
C ALA A 144 22.71 -3.30 3.80
N ILE A 145 22.27 -2.93 2.59
CA ILE A 145 20.96 -2.33 2.32
C ILE A 145 20.18 -3.23 1.36
N ASP A 146 19.03 -3.73 1.80
CA ASP A 146 18.03 -4.38 0.94
C ASP A 146 16.92 -3.36 0.62
N VAL A 147 16.58 -3.14 -0.66
CA VAL A 147 15.43 -2.31 -1.04
C VAL A 147 14.16 -3.16 -0.93
N VAL A 148 13.38 -2.95 0.13
CA VAL A 148 12.16 -3.73 0.41
C VAL A 148 11.04 -3.33 -0.56
N SER A 149 10.82 -2.03 -0.74
CA SER A 149 9.89 -1.50 -1.73
C SER A 149 10.18 -0.04 -2.10
N TYR A 150 9.69 0.41 -3.26
CA TYR A 150 9.73 1.80 -3.70
C TYR A 150 8.49 2.14 -4.53
N ARG A 151 7.76 3.18 -4.13
CA ARG A 151 6.61 3.77 -4.83
C ARG A 151 6.98 5.17 -5.33
N PRO A 152 7.22 5.37 -6.63
CA PRO A 152 7.57 6.66 -7.26
C PRO A 152 6.81 7.89 -6.71
N GLY A 153 7.53 8.79 -6.05
CA GLY A 153 7.03 10.02 -5.43
C GLY A 153 6.05 9.85 -4.26
N ARG A 154 5.95 8.66 -3.67
CA ARG A 154 5.06 8.36 -2.52
C ARG A 154 5.83 7.89 -1.29
N ARG A 155 6.55 6.77 -1.39
CA ARG A 155 7.35 6.19 -0.29
C ARG A 155 8.43 5.24 -0.78
N ALA A 156 9.39 4.91 0.09
CA ALA A 156 10.25 3.74 -0.04
C ALA A 156 10.41 3.06 1.32
N VAL A 157 10.76 1.77 1.31
CA VAL A 157 11.16 1.03 2.51
C VAL A 157 12.46 0.31 2.20
N LEU A 158 13.46 0.47 3.06
CA LEU A 158 14.75 -0.22 2.96
C LEU A 158 15.05 -0.93 4.27
N ARG A 159 15.77 -2.05 4.22
CA ARG A 159 16.27 -2.77 5.38
C ARG A 159 17.78 -2.55 5.45
N ALA A 160 18.24 -1.84 6.47
CA ALA A 160 19.67 -1.62 6.71
C ALA A 160 20.13 -2.60 7.79
N SER A 161 21.19 -3.38 7.53
CA SER A 161 21.62 -4.48 8.41
C SER A 161 23.15 -4.59 8.59
N GLN A 162 23.56 -4.95 9.80
CA GLN A 162 24.95 -5.10 10.22
C GLN A 162 25.04 -6.20 11.28
N GLY A 163 25.75 -7.28 10.98
CA GLY A 163 25.73 -8.50 11.79
C GLY A 163 24.31 -9.08 11.89
N ASP A 164 23.92 -9.46 13.11
CA ASP A 164 22.60 -10.03 13.42
C ASP A 164 21.53 -8.96 13.73
N ARG A 165 21.79 -7.67 13.47
CA ARG A 165 20.82 -6.57 13.67
C ARG A 165 20.43 -5.92 12.35
N ALA A 166 19.15 -5.53 12.26
CA ALA A 166 18.64 -4.69 11.19
C ALA A 166 17.63 -3.66 11.69
N VAL A 167 17.45 -2.61 10.89
CA VAL A 167 16.43 -1.57 11.05
C VAL A 167 15.76 -1.30 9.70
N TYR A 168 14.47 -0.94 9.76
CA TYR A 168 13.67 -0.61 8.59
C TYR A 168 13.57 0.91 8.42
N LEU A 169 13.95 1.40 7.25
CA LEU A 169 14.03 2.81 6.90
C LEU A 169 12.82 3.14 6.02
N LYS A 170 11.73 3.58 6.64
CA LYS A 170 10.55 4.05 5.91
C LYS A 170 10.83 5.50 5.48
N VAL A 171 10.88 5.74 4.17
CA VAL A 171 11.14 7.04 3.54
C VAL A 171 9.84 7.56 2.92
N MET A 172 9.56 8.85 3.08
CA MET A 172 8.26 9.46 2.70
C MET A 172 8.41 10.96 2.42
N GLN A 173 7.35 11.60 1.95
CA GLN A 173 7.31 13.07 1.86
C GLN A 173 7.47 13.71 3.26
N PRO A 174 8.37 14.69 3.45
CA PRO A 174 8.75 15.27 4.74
C PRO A 174 7.66 15.58 5.76
N HIS A 175 6.48 16.03 5.32
CA HIS A 175 5.37 16.40 6.20
C HIS A 175 4.61 15.20 6.81
N ARG A 176 4.77 13.97 6.28
CA ARG A 176 4.02 12.78 6.72
C ARG A 176 4.62 12.10 7.97
N SER A 177 5.90 12.31 8.27
CA SER A 177 6.60 11.49 9.29
C SER A 177 6.08 11.69 10.71
N GLY A 178 5.66 12.90 11.07
CA GLY A 178 5.12 13.20 12.40
C GLY A 178 3.88 12.38 12.76
N GLU A 179 2.94 12.21 11.83
CA GLU A 179 1.73 11.43 12.07
C GLU A 179 2.00 9.92 12.18
N ILE A 180 2.92 9.40 11.38
CA ILE A 180 3.30 7.98 11.39
C ILE A 180 3.91 7.63 12.75
N VAL A 181 4.81 8.48 13.25
CA VAL A 181 5.43 8.32 14.57
C VAL A 181 4.40 8.38 15.71
N ASP A 182 3.39 9.25 15.62
CA ASP A 182 2.29 9.31 16.58
C ASP A 182 1.42 8.04 16.54
N ARG A 183 1.05 7.55 15.35
CA ARG A 183 0.33 6.28 15.17
C ARG A 183 1.09 5.11 15.82
N HIS A 184 2.39 4.95 15.54
CA HIS A 184 3.22 3.91 16.17
C HIS A 184 3.23 4.02 17.70
N ARG A 185 3.46 5.22 18.25
CA ARG A 185 3.50 5.45 19.71
C ARG A 185 2.18 5.10 20.40
N ARG A 186 1.03 5.47 19.81
CA ARG A 186 -0.30 5.14 20.35
C ARG A 186 -0.60 3.64 20.31
N LEU A 187 -0.21 2.94 19.24
CA LEU A 187 -0.41 1.49 19.10
C LEU A 187 0.45 0.68 20.08
N LEU A 188 1.73 1.05 20.24
CA LEU A 188 2.63 0.45 21.23
C LEU A 188 2.11 0.65 22.66
N ALA A 189 1.65 1.86 22.99
CA ALA A 189 1.07 2.16 24.30
C ALA A 189 -0.22 1.36 24.61
N ALA A 190 -0.89 0.83 23.59
CA ALA A 190 -2.05 -0.05 23.73
C ALA A 190 -1.70 -1.56 23.69
N GLY A 191 -0.42 -1.92 23.52
CA GLY A 191 0.01 -3.33 23.42
C GLY A 191 -0.27 -3.98 22.06
N VAL A 192 -0.47 -3.18 21.00
CA VAL A 192 -0.50 -3.68 19.62
C VAL A 192 0.95 -3.88 19.15
N PRO A 193 1.33 -5.07 18.63
CA PRO A 193 2.72 -5.39 18.32
C PRO A 193 3.17 -4.78 16.98
N VAL A 194 3.32 -3.46 16.95
CA VAL A 194 3.83 -2.72 15.77
C VAL A 194 5.33 -2.46 15.92
N PRO A 195 6.06 -2.12 14.84
CA PRO A 195 7.48 -1.76 14.96
C PRO A 195 7.72 -0.60 15.93
N GLU A 196 8.80 -0.68 16.73
CA GLU A 196 9.24 0.44 17.57
C GLU A 196 9.91 1.53 16.70
N VAL A 197 9.57 2.80 16.96
CA VAL A 197 10.24 3.95 16.33
C VAL A 197 11.52 4.25 17.10
N ILE A 198 12.66 3.82 16.55
CA ILE A 198 14.00 4.05 17.10
C ILE A 198 14.38 5.53 16.96
N ALA A 199 14.16 6.11 15.77
CA ALA A 199 14.39 7.52 15.49
C ALA A 199 13.51 8.02 14.34
N HIS A 200 13.42 9.34 14.18
CA HIS A 200 12.70 9.95 13.07
C HIS A 200 13.30 11.30 12.65
N HIS A 201 13.15 11.61 11.36
CA HIS A 201 13.47 12.89 10.74
C HIS A 201 12.28 13.35 9.87
N ASN A 202 12.36 14.56 9.31
CA ASN A 202 11.40 15.02 8.31
C ASN A 202 11.57 14.20 7.02
N GLY A 203 10.71 13.19 6.81
CA GLY A 203 10.74 12.32 5.63
C GLY A 203 11.41 10.96 5.80
N LEU A 204 11.88 10.62 7.01
CA LEU A 204 12.44 9.31 7.36
C LEU A 204 11.95 8.89 8.75
N VAL A 205 11.51 7.64 8.88
CA VAL A 205 11.25 6.98 10.17
C VAL A 205 12.07 5.69 10.22
N VAL A 206 12.85 5.53 11.29
CA VAL A 206 13.70 4.36 11.55
C VAL A 206 12.94 3.44 12.51
N LEU A 207 12.64 2.24 12.04
CA LEU A 207 11.82 1.25 12.72
C LEU A 207 12.65 0.02 13.11
N ALA A 208 12.34 -0.59 14.25
CA ALA A 208 12.87 -1.91 14.61
C ALA A 208 12.35 -3.01 13.68
N GLU A 209 13.16 -4.04 13.45
CA GLU A 209 12.73 -5.28 12.79
C GLU A 209 11.74 -6.05 13.70
N LEU A 210 10.62 -6.53 13.13
CA LEU A 210 9.66 -7.36 13.86
C LEU A 210 10.15 -8.81 13.98
N PRO A 211 9.84 -9.51 15.08
CA PRO A 211 10.09 -10.94 15.22
C PRO A 211 9.13 -11.78 14.35
N GLY A 212 9.46 -13.05 14.15
CA GLY A 212 8.66 -13.98 13.35
C GLY A 212 8.79 -13.78 11.84
N ARG A 213 7.72 -14.08 11.10
CA ARG A 213 7.67 -14.02 9.63
C ARG A 213 6.28 -13.60 9.12
N PRO A 214 6.14 -13.01 7.92
CA PRO A 214 4.84 -12.67 7.35
C PRO A 214 3.91 -13.89 7.26
N LEU A 215 2.64 -13.71 7.63
CA LEU A 215 1.58 -14.71 7.51
C LEU A 215 1.44 -15.23 6.06
N ALA A 216 1.71 -14.37 5.08
CA ALA A 216 1.83 -14.69 3.65
C ALA A 216 2.71 -15.91 3.37
N ARG A 217 3.81 -16.07 4.11
CA ARG A 217 4.69 -17.24 3.99
C ARG A 217 4.26 -18.38 4.90
N ALA A 218 3.78 -18.07 6.11
CA ALA A 218 3.37 -19.08 7.06
C ALA A 218 2.16 -19.89 6.56
N VAL A 219 1.13 -19.26 5.97
CA VAL A 219 -0.05 -19.96 5.44
C VAL A 219 0.29 -20.88 4.25
N ILE A 220 1.32 -20.57 3.47
CA ILE A 220 1.86 -21.43 2.41
C ILE A 220 2.57 -22.67 2.98
N ASP A 221 3.32 -22.49 4.07
CA ASP A 221 4.13 -23.57 4.68
C ASP A 221 3.32 -24.45 5.65
N GLU A 222 2.40 -23.86 6.42
CA GLU A 222 1.72 -24.43 7.59
C GLU A 222 0.18 -24.47 7.44
N GLY A 223 -0.40 -23.77 6.46
CA GLY A 223 -1.86 -23.72 6.29
C GLY A 223 -2.56 -23.07 7.47
N VAL A 224 -3.59 -23.74 7.99
CA VAL A 224 -4.38 -23.27 9.14
C VAL A 224 -3.59 -23.20 10.45
N ASP A 225 -2.50 -23.97 10.59
CA ASP A 225 -1.66 -23.97 11.81
C ASP A 225 -0.76 -22.72 11.92
N ALA A 226 -0.63 -21.93 10.84
CA ALA A 226 0.20 -20.72 10.78
C ALA A 226 -0.15 -19.70 11.87
N CYS A 227 -1.44 -19.53 12.14
CA CYS A 227 -1.95 -18.89 13.35
C CYS A 227 -3.45 -19.19 13.54
N ARG A 228 -3.89 -19.11 14.79
CA ARG A 228 -5.31 -19.20 15.16
C ARG A 228 -6.15 -18.05 14.59
N ALA A 229 -7.37 -18.37 14.15
CA ALA A 229 -8.34 -17.37 13.71
C ALA A 229 -8.66 -16.34 14.82
N GLU A 230 -8.69 -16.81 16.07
CA GLU A 230 -8.97 -15.96 17.23
C GLU A 230 -7.83 -14.99 17.54
N ASP A 231 -6.57 -15.33 17.21
CA ASP A 231 -5.42 -14.44 17.40
C ASP A 231 -5.46 -13.26 16.40
N LEU A 232 -5.96 -13.49 15.19
CA LEU A 232 -6.18 -12.46 14.17
C LEU A 232 -7.30 -11.50 14.60
N VAL A 233 -8.45 -12.01 15.04
CA VAL A 233 -9.54 -11.22 15.62
C VAL A 233 -9.06 -10.44 16.84
N ALA A 234 -8.32 -11.10 17.74
CA ALA A 234 -7.78 -10.45 18.93
C ALA A 234 -6.69 -9.42 18.63
N LEU A 235 -6.02 -9.45 17.46
CA LEU A 235 -5.11 -8.38 17.03
C LEU A 235 -5.88 -7.12 16.65
N VAL A 236 -6.91 -7.23 15.80
CA VAL A 236 -7.71 -6.06 15.38
C VAL A 236 -8.59 -5.51 16.52
N ASP A 237 -9.04 -6.37 17.44
CA ASP A 237 -9.74 -5.96 18.67
C ASP A 237 -8.82 -5.32 19.74
N ARG A 238 -7.50 -5.30 19.54
CA ARG A 238 -6.54 -4.51 20.34
C ARG A 238 -6.33 -3.08 19.83
N LEU A 239 -6.88 -2.70 18.68
CA LEU A 239 -6.72 -1.35 18.12
C LEU A 239 -7.42 -0.30 19.00
N PRO A 240 -6.70 0.72 19.53
CA PRO A 240 -7.21 1.56 20.61
C PRO A 240 -8.13 2.68 20.12
N ALA A 241 -9.17 2.98 20.91
CA ALA A 241 -10.12 4.06 20.66
C ALA A 241 -9.48 5.46 20.50
N SER A 242 -8.22 5.66 20.88
CA SER A 242 -7.43 6.86 20.58
C SER A 242 -7.19 7.09 19.07
N MET A 243 -7.60 6.16 18.20
CA MET A 243 -7.54 6.28 16.74
C MET A 243 -8.83 6.79 16.11
N TYR A 244 -9.95 6.90 16.84
CA TYR A 244 -11.17 7.54 16.33
C TYR A 244 -10.98 9.03 16.00
N SER A 245 -9.88 9.65 16.45
CA SER A 245 -9.52 11.03 16.09
C SER A 245 -8.80 11.16 14.74
N LEU A 246 -8.52 10.05 14.05
CA LEU A 246 -7.88 10.05 12.73
C LEU A 246 -8.95 10.14 11.63
N SER A 247 -8.55 10.57 10.43
CA SER A 247 -9.46 10.64 9.28
C SER A 247 -10.06 9.27 8.97
N LEU A 248 -11.39 9.21 8.85
CA LEU A 248 -12.08 8.10 8.20
C LEU A 248 -11.58 7.97 6.76
N ARG A 249 -11.05 6.81 6.39
CA ARG A 249 -10.75 6.47 5.00
C ARG A 249 -11.97 5.74 4.40
N PRO A 250 -12.34 6.00 3.13
CA PRO A 250 -13.39 5.22 2.47
C PRO A 250 -12.98 3.74 2.39
N PRO A 251 -13.88 2.79 2.68
CA PRO A 251 -13.58 1.37 2.49
C PRO A 251 -13.45 1.04 1.00
N TRP A 252 -12.77 -0.07 0.69
CA TRP A 252 -12.53 -0.53 -0.68
C TRP A 252 -13.81 -0.64 -1.53
N THR A 253 -14.94 -0.94 -0.90
CA THR A 253 -16.29 -1.01 -1.50
C THR A 253 -16.75 0.30 -2.13
N ASP A 254 -16.31 1.45 -1.62
CA ASP A 254 -16.73 2.77 -2.11
C ASP A 254 -16.04 3.16 -3.43
N SER A 255 -15.03 2.38 -3.84
CA SER A 255 -14.20 2.62 -5.03
C SER A 255 -14.33 1.52 -6.10
N VAL A 256 -15.30 0.62 -5.99
CA VAL A 256 -15.44 -0.52 -6.93
C VAL A 256 -15.70 -0.09 -8.38
N GLU A 257 -16.34 1.06 -8.63
CA GLU A 257 -16.47 1.62 -9.98
C GLU A 257 -15.14 2.11 -10.55
N PHE A 258 -14.27 2.66 -9.70
CA PHE A 258 -12.95 3.15 -10.11
C PHE A 258 -12.04 1.97 -10.49
N TYR A 259 -12.02 0.92 -9.67
CA TYR A 259 -11.27 -0.31 -9.99
C TYR A 259 -11.87 -1.04 -11.20
N SER A 260 -13.20 -1.15 -11.31
CA SER A 260 -13.89 -1.62 -12.53
C SER A 260 -13.49 -0.81 -13.76
N GLY A 261 -13.40 0.52 -13.66
CA GLY A 261 -12.97 1.42 -14.73
C GLY A 261 -11.52 1.19 -15.19
N ILE A 262 -10.60 0.91 -14.26
CA ILE A 262 -9.21 0.56 -14.58
C ILE A 262 -9.13 -0.83 -15.24
N VAL A 263 -9.84 -1.82 -14.72
CA VAL A 263 -9.80 -3.18 -15.28
C VAL A 263 -10.47 -3.22 -16.66
N SER A 264 -11.59 -2.53 -16.85
CA SER A 264 -12.30 -2.47 -18.15
C SER A 264 -11.61 -1.59 -19.20
N SER A 265 -10.81 -0.59 -18.82
CA SER A 265 -9.97 0.13 -19.78
C SER A 265 -8.79 -0.71 -20.26
N SER A 266 -8.26 -1.58 -19.40
CA SER A 266 -7.14 -2.49 -19.70
C SER A 266 -7.61 -3.75 -20.44
N VAL A 267 -8.75 -4.34 -20.03
CA VAL A 267 -9.33 -5.59 -20.57
C VAL A 267 -10.82 -5.39 -20.91
N PRO A 268 -11.17 -4.75 -22.04
CA PRO A 268 -12.55 -4.36 -22.35
C PRO A 268 -13.56 -5.52 -22.44
N SER A 269 -13.11 -6.74 -22.71
CA SER A 269 -13.95 -7.95 -22.73
C SER A 269 -14.55 -8.30 -21.37
N LEU A 270 -13.94 -7.87 -20.26
CA LEU A 270 -14.46 -8.11 -18.91
C LEU A 270 -15.56 -7.12 -18.48
N GLY A 271 -15.76 -6.02 -19.22
CA GLY A 271 -16.72 -4.95 -18.88
C GLY A 271 -18.10 -5.45 -18.38
N PRO A 272 -18.81 -6.31 -19.13
CA PRO A 272 -20.13 -6.80 -18.71
C PRO A 272 -20.15 -7.62 -17.40
N ARG A 273 -19.03 -8.28 -17.05
CA ARG A 273 -18.85 -9.01 -15.77
C ARG A 273 -18.55 -8.06 -14.63
N LEU A 274 -17.63 -7.11 -14.85
CA LEU A 274 -17.29 -6.05 -13.89
C LEU A 274 -18.52 -5.20 -13.54
N ASP A 275 -19.34 -4.85 -14.53
CA ASP A 275 -20.63 -4.19 -14.36
C ASP A 275 -21.61 -4.99 -13.47
N ALA A 276 -21.62 -6.32 -13.59
CA ALA A 276 -22.48 -7.20 -12.80
C ALA A 276 -21.97 -7.41 -11.38
N LEU A 277 -20.64 -7.46 -11.19
CA LEU A 277 -19.98 -7.42 -9.89
C LEU A 277 -20.29 -6.12 -9.15
N VAL A 278 -20.04 -4.98 -9.78
CA VAL A 278 -20.29 -3.64 -9.24
C VAL A 278 -21.73 -3.48 -8.76
N ARG A 279 -22.71 -3.85 -9.60
CA ARG A 279 -24.12 -3.85 -9.18
C ARG A 279 -24.36 -4.77 -7.98
N SER A 280 -23.86 -6.00 -8.01
CA SER A 280 -24.07 -6.97 -6.92
C SER A 280 -23.48 -6.50 -5.58
N VAL A 281 -22.31 -5.85 -5.60
CA VAL A 281 -21.69 -5.27 -4.40
C VAL A 281 -22.51 -4.09 -3.87
N ARG A 282 -22.87 -3.13 -4.74
CA ARG A 282 -23.70 -1.97 -4.34
C ARG A 282 -25.08 -2.36 -3.84
N ASP A 283 -25.83 -3.12 -4.63
CA ASP A 283 -27.21 -3.51 -4.31
C ASP A 283 -27.27 -4.32 -3.01
N GLY A 284 -26.27 -5.17 -2.77
CA GLY A 284 -26.11 -5.94 -1.53
C GLY A 284 -25.78 -5.07 -0.31
N LEU A 285 -24.88 -4.09 -0.44
CA LEU A 285 -24.55 -3.16 0.64
C LEU A 285 -25.73 -2.24 0.98
N THR A 286 -26.45 -1.72 -0.02
CA THR A 286 -27.68 -0.94 0.22
C THR A 286 -28.83 -1.78 0.79
N ALA A 287 -28.85 -3.10 0.56
CA ALA A 287 -29.76 -4.00 1.28
C ALA A 287 -29.34 -4.22 2.75
N LEU A 288 -28.03 -4.20 3.05
CA LEU A 288 -27.51 -4.25 4.42
C LEU A 288 -27.83 -2.97 5.20
N GLU A 289 -27.69 -1.78 4.59
CA GLU A 289 -28.04 -0.48 5.18
C GLU A 289 -29.51 -0.39 5.67
N GLN A 290 -30.42 -1.17 5.07
CA GLN A 290 -31.82 -1.24 5.49
C GLN A 290 -32.05 -2.09 6.75
N ARG A 291 -31.07 -2.91 7.16
CA ARG A 291 -31.18 -3.86 8.29
C ARG A 291 -30.06 -3.79 9.34
N LEU A 292 -28.98 -3.05 9.08
CA LEU A 292 -27.84 -2.85 9.97
C LEU A 292 -27.45 -1.37 10.01
N ASP A 293 -26.92 -0.92 11.15
CA ASP A 293 -26.20 0.37 11.21
C ASP A 293 -24.85 0.21 10.51
N MET A 294 -24.77 0.69 9.27
CA MET A 294 -23.59 0.59 8.40
C MET A 294 -22.55 1.70 8.65
N ARG A 295 -22.72 2.53 9.69
CA ARG A 295 -21.73 3.56 10.03
C ARG A 295 -20.39 2.95 10.50
N PRO A 296 -19.26 3.66 10.31
CA PRO A 296 -18.01 3.37 11.01
C PRO A 296 -18.22 3.45 12.52
N HIS A 297 -17.90 2.38 13.24
CA HIS A 297 -18.06 2.26 14.69
C HIS A 297 -16.96 1.45 15.37
N ASP A 298 -15.97 0.98 14.60
CA ASP A 298 -14.77 0.28 15.05
C ASP A 298 -13.53 1.12 14.76
N VAL A 299 -12.42 0.81 15.43
CA VAL A 299 -11.08 1.13 14.91
C VAL A 299 -10.64 -0.04 14.04
N VAL A 300 -10.22 0.28 12.81
CA VAL A 300 -9.72 -0.69 11.82
C VAL A 300 -8.25 -0.47 11.52
N HIS A 301 -7.62 -1.48 10.93
CA HIS A 301 -6.32 -1.32 10.30
C HIS A 301 -6.45 -0.66 8.92
N GLY A 302 -7.44 -1.05 8.13
CA GLY A 302 -7.74 -0.49 6.80
C GLY A 302 -7.01 -1.17 5.63
N ASP A 303 -5.83 -1.74 5.88
CA ASP A 303 -5.09 -2.59 4.92
C ASP A 303 -4.64 -3.91 5.60
N PHE A 304 -5.60 -4.65 6.19
CA PHE A 304 -5.33 -5.85 7.00
C PHE A 304 -5.22 -7.11 6.14
N TYR A 305 -4.02 -7.43 5.64
CA TYR A 305 -3.78 -8.65 4.87
C TYR A 305 -2.51 -9.40 5.30
N GLU A 306 -2.31 -10.60 4.77
CA GLU A 306 -1.34 -11.58 5.25
C GLU A 306 0.14 -11.18 5.10
N ALA A 307 0.48 -10.19 4.27
CA ALA A 307 1.84 -9.65 4.26
C ALA A 307 2.12 -8.69 5.44
N GLN A 308 1.07 -8.08 6.03
CA GLN A 308 1.19 -7.11 7.11
C GLN A 308 1.15 -7.77 8.50
N VAL A 309 0.51 -8.94 8.62
CA VAL A 309 0.50 -9.73 9.86
C VAL A 309 1.78 -10.58 9.95
N PHE A 310 2.48 -10.51 11.07
CA PHE A 310 3.65 -11.35 11.36
C PHE A 310 3.30 -12.41 12.41
N VAL A 311 3.76 -13.65 12.18
CA VAL A 311 3.50 -14.82 13.03
C VAL A 311 4.79 -15.55 13.41
N GLU A 312 4.78 -16.18 14.57
CA GLU A 312 5.83 -17.05 15.05
C GLU A 312 5.24 -18.13 15.96
N ASN A 313 5.64 -19.39 15.79
CA ASN A 313 5.21 -20.52 16.62
C ASN A 313 3.67 -20.61 16.78
N GLY A 314 2.94 -20.51 15.66
CA GLY A 314 1.47 -20.61 15.61
C GLY A 314 0.70 -19.42 16.19
N ARG A 315 1.36 -18.28 16.46
CA ARG A 315 0.78 -17.09 17.10
C ARG A 315 1.11 -15.81 16.34
N VAL A 316 0.20 -14.84 16.42
CA VAL A 316 0.42 -13.48 15.88
C VAL A 316 1.37 -12.68 16.80
N VAL A 317 2.50 -12.25 16.24
CA VAL A 317 3.58 -11.54 16.96
C VAL A 317 3.90 -10.14 16.40
N GLY A 318 3.29 -9.73 15.29
CA GLY A 318 3.54 -8.41 14.71
C GLY A 318 2.47 -7.90 13.73
N LEU A 319 2.44 -6.58 13.52
CA LEU A 319 1.57 -5.88 12.56
C LEU A 319 2.33 -4.72 11.89
N LEU A 320 2.32 -4.69 10.56
CA LEU A 320 2.95 -3.66 9.70
C LEU A 320 1.94 -2.73 9.03
N ASP A 321 2.49 -1.67 8.41
CA ASP A 321 1.85 -0.65 7.57
C ASP A 321 0.60 0.06 8.10
N ILE A 322 0.64 0.36 9.39
CA ILE A 322 -0.36 1.08 10.19
C ILE A 322 -0.75 2.51 9.71
N ASP A 323 -0.28 2.96 8.55
CA ASP A 323 -0.59 4.30 8.02
C ASP A 323 -2.10 4.49 7.82
N THR A 324 -2.81 3.40 7.49
CA THR A 324 -4.25 3.33 7.20
C THR A 324 -5.15 3.28 8.43
N VAL A 325 -4.60 3.03 9.63
CA VAL A 325 -5.35 2.91 10.89
C VAL A 325 -6.22 4.14 11.17
N GLY A 326 -7.49 3.89 11.52
CA GLY A 326 -8.49 4.94 11.79
C GLY A 326 -9.89 4.39 12.09
N PRO A 327 -10.94 5.23 12.03
CA PRO A 327 -12.32 4.78 12.10
C PRO A 327 -12.69 3.90 10.90
N GLY A 328 -13.47 2.84 11.12
CA GLY A 328 -13.99 1.96 10.07
C GLY A 328 -15.01 0.96 10.61
N ARG A 329 -15.12 -0.21 9.97
CA ARG A 329 -15.91 -1.35 10.45
C ARG A 329 -15.05 -2.61 10.49
N ARG A 330 -15.20 -3.46 11.51
CA ARG A 330 -14.43 -4.70 11.67
C ARG A 330 -14.52 -5.63 10.44
N ALA A 331 -15.62 -5.57 9.70
CA ALA A 331 -15.81 -6.32 8.47
C ALA A 331 -14.83 -5.92 7.34
N ASP A 332 -14.30 -4.69 7.32
CA ASP A 332 -13.31 -4.25 6.32
C ASP A 332 -11.97 -4.97 6.49
N ASP A 333 -11.44 -5.04 7.71
CA ASP A 333 -10.18 -5.73 8.01
C ASP A 333 -10.30 -7.24 7.71
N LEU A 334 -11.37 -7.88 8.20
CA LEU A 334 -11.57 -9.31 8.04
C LEU A 334 -11.81 -9.72 6.58
N ALA A 335 -12.48 -8.86 5.80
CA ALA A 335 -12.64 -9.04 4.36
C ALA A 335 -11.34 -8.83 3.57
N CYS A 336 -10.52 -7.85 3.96
CA CYS A 336 -9.23 -7.57 3.33
C CYS A 336 -8.33 -8.81 3.37
N LEU A 337 -8.20 -9.44 4.55
CA LEU A 337 -7.42 -10.66 4.73
C LEU A 337 -7.96 -11.82 3.89
N LEU A 338 -9.28 -12.09 3.94
CA LEU A 338 -9.88 -13.18 3.17
C LEU A 338 -9.74 -12.98 1.65
N ALA A 339 -9.87 -11.74 1.16
CA ALA A 339 -9.73 -11.40 -0.25
C ALA A 339 -8.31 -11.65 -0.78
N HIS A 340 -7.28 -11.17 -0.07
CA HIS A 340 -5.88 -11.39 -0.47
C HIS A 340 -5.50 -12.87 -0.39
N LEU A 341 -5.91 -13.60 0.65
CA LEU A 341 -5.71 -15.05 0.75
C LEU A 341 -6.40 -15.81 -0.39
N SER A 342 -7.58 -15.38 -0.83
CA SER A 342 -8.28 -16.01 -1.96
C SER A 342 -7.51 -15.84 -3.29
N VAL A 343 -6.91 -14.67 -3.51
CA VAL A 343 -6.00 -14.44 -4.65
C VAL A 343 -4.71 -15.25 -4.53
N LEU A 344 -4.19 -15.44 -3.32
CA LEU A 344 -3.05 -16.31 -3.02
C LEU A 344 -3.37 -17.80 -3.24
N ALA A 345 -4.61 -18.25 -3.03
CA ALA A 345 -5.04 -19.61 -3.35
C ALA A 345 -5.15 -19.84 -4.87
N ASP A 346 -5.69 -18.86 -5.62
CA ASP A 346 -5.85 -18.95 -7.08
C ASP A 346 -4.50 -19.06 -7.83
N TYR A 347 -3.38 -18.70 -7.19
CA TYR A 347 -2.03 -19.01 -7.69
C TYR A 347 -1.81 -20.51 -7.95
N GLY A 348 -2.56 -21.41 -7.32
CA GLY A 348 -2.55 -22.85 -7.63
C GLY A 348 -3.20 -23.16 -9.00
N ASN A 349 -4.32 -22.49 -9.31
CA ASN A 349 -4.96 -22.55 -10.63
C ASN A 349 -4.05 -21.96 -11.73
N ALA A 350 -3.21 -20.97 -11.37
CA ALA A 350 -2.17 -20.41 -12.23
C ALA A 350 -0.86 -21.22 -12.26
N GLY A 351 -0.76 -22.35 -11.56
CA GLY A 351 0.43 -23.22 -11.51
C GLY A 351 1.66 -22.62 -10.81
N ARG A 352 1.48 -21.56 -10.01
CA ARG A 352 2.54 -20.86 -9.24
C ARG A 352 2.83 -21.52 -7.89
N ILE A 353 1.85 -22.25 -7.35
CA ILE A 353 1.98 -23.16 -6.19
C ILE A 353 1.41 -24.53 -6.56
N ASP A 354 1.81 -25.59 -5.84
CA ASP A 354 1.24 -26.92 -6.05
C ASP A 354 -0.17 -27.07 -5.42
N ARG A 355 -0.90 -28.10 -5.86
CA ARG A 355 -2.29 -28.33 -5.41
C ARG A 355 -2.40 -28.61 -3.91
N ALA A 356 -1.43 -29.28 -3.29
CA ALA A 356 -1.43 -29.54 -1.84
C ALA A 356 -1.18 -28.26 -1.03
N THR A 357 -0.48 -27.28 -1.60
CA THR A 357 -0.30 -25.94 -1.03
C THR A 357 -1.54 -25.10 -1.22
N GLN A 358 -2.16 -25.14 -2.40
CA GLN A 358 -3.47 -24.53 -2.65
C GLN A 358 -4.53 -25.06 -1.66
N GLU A 359 -4.64 -26.37 -1.47
CA GLU A 359 -5.61 -27.00 -0.56
C GLU A 359 -5.43 -26.57 0.91
N ARG A 360 -4.19 -26.39 1.36
CA ARG A 360 -3.90 -25.90 2.73
C ARG A 360 -4.26 -24.43 2.92
N VAL A 361 -4.16 -23.60 1.88
CA VAL A 361 -4.61 -22.20 1.91
C VAL A 361 -6.15 -22.14 1.80
N GLU A 362 -6.77 -22.96 0.94
CA GLU A 362 -8.24 -23.11 0.84
C GLU A 362 -8.85 -23.53 2.20
N GLU A 363 -8.21 -24.44 2.94
CA GLU A 363 -8.64 -24.85 4.29
C GLU A 363 -8.47 -23.75 5.34
N ALA A 364 -7.37 -22.99 5.30
CA ALA A 364 -7.15 -21.84 6.17
C ALA A 364 -8.23 -20.76 5.95
N ILE A 365 -8.50 -20.40 4.68
CA ILE A 365 -9.55 -19.45 4.29
C ILE A 365 -10.91 -19.90 4.83
N ARG A 366 -11.29 -21.16 4.61
CA ARG A 366 -12.57 -21.69 5.09
C ARG A 366 -12.70 -21.58 6.61
N THR A 367 -11.67 -22.03 7.35
CA THR A 367 -11.68 -22.07 8.81
C THR A 367 -11.66 -20.66 9.43
N TRP A 368 -10.93 -19.72 8.83
CA TRP A 368 -10.89 -18.33 9.30
C TRP A 368 -12.18 -17.57 8.91
N HIS A 369 -12.75 -17.82 7.73
CA HIS A 369 -14.06 -17.29 7.34
C HIS A 369 -15.19 -17.74 8.29
N GLU A 370 -15.20 -19.02 8.69
CA GLU A 370 -16.16 -19.54 9.68
C GLU A 370 -16.10 -18.76 11.01
N MET A 371 -14.90 -18.49 11.54
CA MET A 371 -14.73 -17.64 12.74
C MET A 371 -15.14 -16.18 12.49
N PHE A 372 -14.76 -15.60 11.35
CA PHE A 372 -15.04 -14.19 11.05
C PHE A 372 -16.55 -13.95 10.85
N ALA A 373 -17.27 -14.93 10.31
CA ALA A 373 -18.74 -14.96 10.18
C ALA A 373 -19.48 -15.02 11.52
N GLU A 374 -18.82 -15.35 12.64
CA GLU A 374 -19.38 -15.20 14.00
C GLU A 374 -19.15 -13.79 14.58
N ARG A 375 -18.23 -13.00 14.00
CA ARG A 375 -17.85 -11.66 14.49
C ARG A 375 -18.57 -10.52 13.76
N VAL A 376 -18.90 -10.70 12.48
CA VAL A 376 -19.56 -9.71 11.61
C VAL A 376 -20.67 -10.34 10.77
N ASP A 377 -21.52 -9.55 10.12
CA ASP A 377 -22.58 -10.11 9.24
C ASP A 377 -21.94 -10.85 8.05
N PRO A 378 -22.25 -12.15 7.81
CA PRO A 378 -21.61 -12.92 6.76
C PRO A 378 -21.88 -12.39 5.34
N THR A 379 -23.01 -11.71 5.12
CA THR A 379 -23.30 -11.07 3.84
C THR A 379 -22.44 -9.82 3.66
N GLU A 380 -22.23 -9.04 4.73
CA GLU A 380 -21.32 -7.88 4.69
C GLU A 380 -19.87 -8.32 4.43
N LEU A 381 -19.39 -9.35 5.14
CA LEU A 381 -18.05 -9.90 5.01
C LEU A 381 -17.76 -10.31 3.55
N ALA A 382 -18.66 -11.09 2.94
CA ALA A 382 -18.48 -11.58 1.58
C ALA A 382 -18.56 -10.46 0.51
N LEU A 383 -19.44 -9.46 0.67
CA LEU A 383 -19.52 -8.32 -0.25
C LEU A 383 -18.29 -7.41 -0.15
N ARG A 384 -17.76 -7.18 1.06
CA ARG A 384 -16.49 -6.47 1.25
C ARG A 384 -15.32 -7.24 0.63
N SER A 385 -15.27 -8.57 0.81
CA SER A 385 -14.23 -9.42 0.19
C SER A 385 -14.25 -9.28 -1.33
N ALA A 386 -15.43 -9.36 -1.98
CA ALA A 386 -15.56 -9.14 -3.41
C ALA A 386 -15.06 -7.75 -3.86
N GLY A 387 -15.33 -6.70 -3.08
CA GLY A 387 -14.84 -5.34 -3.34
C GLY A 387 -13.32 -5.22 -3.28
N VAL A 388 -12.67 -5.89 -2.32
CA VAL A 388 -11.19 -5.94 -2.23
C VAL A 388 -10.59 -6.78 -3.35
N VAL A 389 -11.15 -7.95 -3.67
CA VAL A 389 -10.65 -8.78 -4.79
C VAL A 389 -10.74 -8.00 -6.12
N LEU A 390 -11.80 -7.21 -6.33
CA LEU A 390 -11.92 -6.35 -7.51
C LEU A 390 -10.85 -5.23 -7.54
N SER A 391 -10.40 -4.70 -6.40
CA SER A 391 -9.28 -3.74 -6.37
C SER A 391 -7.95 -4.42 -6.72
N LEU A 392 -7.74 -5.66 -6.25
CA LEU A 392 -6.58 -6.50 -6.58
C LEU A 392 -6.50 -6.89 -8.06
N ALA A 393 -7.61 -6.95 -8.79
CA ALA A 393 -7.63 -7.29 -10.22
C ALA A 393 -6.81 -6.31 -11.10
N THR A 394 -6.52 -5.10 -10.59
CA THR A 394 -5.59 -4.14 -11.20
C THR A 394 -4.11 -4.51 -11.09
N GLY A 395 -3.74 -5.40 -10.16
CA GLY A 395 -2.37 -5.74 -9.79
C GLY A 395 -1.50 -6.30 -10.92
N PRO A 396 -1.96 -7.30 -11.70
CA PRO A 396 -1.15 -7.91 -12.75
C PRO A 396 -0.75 -6.94 -13.86
N HIS A 397 -1.64 -6.03 -14.26
CA HIS A 397 -1.32 -4.98 -15.23
C HIS A 397 -0.32 -3.96 -14.66
N ARG A 398 -0.55 -3.46 -13.44
CA ARG A 398 0.36 -2.51 -12.76
C ARG A 398 1.79 -3.08 -12.58
N GLN A 399 1.92 -4.39 -12.43
CA GLN A 399 3.20 -5.10 -12.29
C GLN A 399 3.78 -5.64 -13.61
N GLN A 400 3.09 -5.44 -14.74
CA GLN A 400 3.49 -5.91 -16.07
C GLN A 400 3.79 -7.42 -16.12
N GLU A 401 2.92 -8.24 -15.50
CA GLU A 401 3.06 -9.70 -15.53
C GLU A 401 2.97 -10.27 -16.95
N ALA A 402 3.76 -11.30 -17.27
CA ALA A 402 3.86 -11.84 -18.64
C ALA A 402 2.55 -12.41 -19.23
N ALA A 403 1.56 -12.70 -18.39
CA ALA A 403 0.21 -13.13 -18.77
C ALA A 403 -0.86 -12.34 -18.00
N TRP A 404 -0.63 -11.04 -17.80
CA TRP A 404 -1.42 -10.19 -16.90
C TRP A 404 -2.93 -10.18 -17.19
N GLU A 405 -3.36 -10.23 -18.46
CA GLU A 405 -4.78 -10.26 -18.84
C GLU A 405 -5.51 -11.47 -18.21
N ALA A 406 -4.90 -12.66 -18.33
CA ALA A 406 -5.45 -13.90 -17.79
C ALA A 406 -5.39 -13.94 -16.25
N ALA A 407 -4.36 -13.36 -15.64
CA ALA A 407 -4.28 -13.21 -14.19
C ALA A 407 -5.35 -12.24 -13.65
N THR A 408 -5.58 -11.12 -14.34
CA THR A 408 -6.67 -10.16 -14.03
C THR A 408 -8.04 -10.81 -14.19
N GLU A 409 -8.30 -11.59 -15.26
CA GLU A 409 -9.55 -12.36 -15.41
C GLU A 409 -9.73 -13.40 -14.29
N ALA A 410 -8.64 -14.05 -13.86
CA ALA A 410 -8.68 -15.03 -12.78
C ALA A 410 -9.04 -14.38 -11.43
N ILE A 411 -8.48 -13.22 -11.11
CA ILE A 411 -8.87 -12.44 -9.92
C ILE A 411 -10.33 -11.97 -10.01
N VAL A 412 -10.81 -11.57 -11.19
CA VAL A 412 -12.22 -11.20 -11.41
C VAL A 412 -13.17 -12.39 -11.12
N ARG A 413 -12.79 -13.63 -11.48
CA ARG A 413 -13.55 -14.84 -11.10
C ARG A 413 -13.64 -15.01 -9.57
N VAL A 414 -12.54 -14.79 -8.84
CA VAL A 414 -12.54 -14.87 -7.36
C VAL A 414 -13.49 -13.82 -6.74
N ALA A 415 -13.67 -12.65 -7.37
CA ALA A 415 -14.68 -11.68 -6.94
C ALA A 415 -16.12 -12.16 -7.23
N GLU A 416 -16.35 -12.87 -8.34
CA GLU A 416 -17.65 -13.47 -8.69
C GLU A 416 -18.03 -14.62 -7.72
N GLU A 417 -17.04 -15.34 -7.23
CA GLU A 417 -17.17 -16.36 -6.18
C GLU A 417 -17.58 -15.72 -4.83
N TRP A 418 -16.91 -14.65 -4.38
CA TRP A 418 -17.30 -13.92 -3.17
C TRP A 418 -18.70 -13.25 -3.26
N VAL A 419 -19.09 -12.74 -4.43
CA VAL A 419 -20.48 -12.28 -4.67
C VAL A 419 -21.48 -13.44 -4.59
N SER A 420 -21.09 -14.64 -5.00
CA SER A 420 -21.94 -15.84 -4.91
C SER A 420 -22.08 -16.32 -3.46
N GLU A 421 -21.01 -16.22 -2.67
CA GLU A 421 -21.03 -16.48 -1.23
C GLU A 421 -21.94 -15.51 -0.47
N ALA A 422 -21.89 -14.20 -0.78
CA ALA A 422 -22.79 -13.22 -0.19
C ALA A 422 -24.28 -13.55 -0.42
N ARG A 423 -24.62 -14.00 -1.64
CA ARG A 423 -26.00 -14.45 -1.96
C ARG A 423 -26.39 -15.70 -1.18
N ARG A 424 -25.46 -16.64 -0.98
CA ARG A 424 -25.67 -17.85 -0.17
C ARG A 424 -25.93 -17.50 1.30
N ALA A 425 -25.12 -16.61 1.87
CA ALA A 425 -25.26 -16.15 3.25
C ALA A 425 -26.61 -15.45 3.50
N GLU A 426 -27.00 -14.53 2.61
CA GLU A 426 -28.28 -13.81 2.72
C GLU A 426 -29.49 -14.76 2.55
N SER A 427 -29.38 -15.78 1.70
CA SER A 427 -30.42 -16.81 1.54
C SER A 427 -30.57 -17.64 2.83
N GLN A 428 -29.47 -18.12 3.42
CA GLN A 428 -29.48 -18.83 4.70
C GLN A 428 -30.04 -17.96 5.85
N ARG A 429 -29.73 -16.65 5.85
CA ARG A 429 -30.28 -15.68 6.80
C ARG A 429 -31.80 -15.55 6.68
N LEU A 430 -32.33 -15.51 5.45
CA LEU A 430 -33.77 -15.45 5.16
C LEU A 430 -34.49 -16.74 5.57
N GLU A 431 -33.92 -17.91 5.26
CA GLU A 431 -34.44 -19.21 5.69
C GLU A 431 -34.48 -19.33 7.22
N ALA A 432 -33.42 -18.94 7.91
CA ALA A 432 -33.35 -18.93 9.38
C ALA A 432 -34.36 -17.93 10.00
N ALA A 433 -34.63 -16.80 9.35
CA ALA A 433 -35.66 -15.86 9.78
C ALA A 433 -37.07 -16.43 9.61
N ALA A 434 -37.36 -17.04 8.46
CA ALA A 434 -38.65 -17.70 8.20
C ALA A 434 -38.91 -18.87 9.17
N ALA A 435 -37.88 -19.69 9.44
CA ALA A 435 -37.97 -20.78 10.42
C ALA A 435 -38.27 -20.27 11.84
N LYS A 436 -37.60 -19.19 12.27
CA LYS A 436 -37.89 -18.53 13.56
C LYS A 436 -39.32 -17.95 13.61
N GLN A 437 -39.81 -17.37 12.51
CA GLN A 437 -41.17 -16.85 12.43
C GLN A 437 -42.23 -17.97 12.47
N ALA A 438 -41.97 -19.10 11.83
CA ALA A 438 -42.85 -20.28 11.89
C ALA A 438 -42.88 -20.92 13.29
N ALA A 439 -41.72 -21.03 13.95
CA ALA A 439 -41.62 -21.52 15.33
C ALA A 439 -42.24 -20.56 16.37
N GLY A 440 -42.28 -19.25 16.06
CA GLY A 440 -42.91 -18.20 16.86
C GLY A 440 -44.42 -18.02 16.62
N GLY A 441 -45.07 -18.93 15.89
CA GLY A 441 -46.52 -18.91 15.66
C GLY A 441 -47.33 -18.88 16.96
N PRO A 442 -48.52 -18.24 16.98
CA PRO A 442 -49.24 -17.96 18.21
C PRO A 442 -49.68 -19.24 18.92
N VAL A 443 -49.38 -19.35 20.21
CA VAL A 443 -50.01 -20.34 21.10
C VAL A 443 -51.49 -19.99 21.23
N THR A 444 -52.31 -20.59 20.38
CA THR A 444 -53.78 -20.54 20.42
C THR A 444 -54.29 -21.36 21.60
N GLY A 445 -54.05 -20.83 22.80
CA GLY A 445 -54.45 -21.40 24.09
C GLY A 445 -55.96 -21.38 24.31
N GLN A 446 -56.72 -22.11 23.47
CA GLN A 446 -58.07 -22.56 23.80
C GLN A 446 -57.98 -23.59 24.93
N ARG A 447 -57.75 -23.09 26.15
CA ARG A 447 -57.95 -23.87 27.37
C ARG A 447 -59.46 -24.16 27.47
N PRO A 448 -59.89 -25.43 27.52
CA PRO A 448 -61.32 -25.75 27.62
C PRO A 448 -61.96 -25.10 28.85
N LEU A 449 -63.21 -24.67 28.70
CA LEU A 449 -64.01 -24.12 29.79
C LEU A 449 -64.55 -25.28 30.65
N GLU A 450 -63.83 -25.61 31.73
CA GLU A 450 -64.41 -26.42 32.80
C GLU A 450 -65.45 -25.59 33.57
N GLN A 451 -66.65 -26.14 33.75
CA GLN A 451 -67.74 -25.50 34.46
C GLN A 451 -67.58 -25.72 35.97
N GLY A 452 -67.59 -24.63 36.74
CA GLY A 452 -67.58 -24.66 38.21
C GLY A 452 -68.40 -23.50 38.77
N ASP A 453 -69.47 -23.82 39.51
CA ASP A 453 -70.35 -22.84 40.16
C ASP A 453 -69.78 -22.36 41.52
N PRO A 454 -70.25 -21.22 42.06
CA PRO A 454 -69.54 -20.43 43.08
C PRO A 454 -69.83 -20.86 44.54
N PRO A 455 -69.08 -20.32 45.52
CA PRO A 455 -69.71 -19.27 46.33
C PRO A 455 -68.79 -18.15 46.90
N GLN A 456 -69.40 -16.96 47.05
CA GLN A 456 -69.21 -15.95 48.13
C GLN A 456 -67.85 -15.20 48.31
N GLY A 457 -67.96 -13.88 48.56
CA GLY A 457 -66.87 -13.00 49.03
C GLY A 457 -66.81 -12.89 50.57
N PRO A 458 -66.07 -11.90 51.14
CA PRO A 458 -66.61 -10.54 51.12
C PRO A 458 -65.60 -9.36 51.11
N THR A 459 -66.11 -8.16 50.80
CA THR A 459 -65.70 -6.81 51.28
C THR A 459 -64.22 -6.41 51.42
N GLY A 460 -63.82 -5.37 50.66
CA GLY A 460 -62.63 -4.54 50.96
C GLY A 460 -62.54 -3.33 50.04
N VAL A 461 -62.52 -2.10 50.58
CA VAL A 461 -62.54 -0.84 49.80
C VAL A 461 -61.35 0.02 50.18
N ARG A 462 -60.65 0.66 49.20
CA ARG A 462 -60.42 2.12 49.11
C ARG A 462 -59.11 2.61 48.45
N GLN A 463 -59.26 3.21 47.25
CA GLN A 463 -58.54 4.38 46.67
C GLN A 463 -57.01 4.33 46.38
N VAL A 464 -56.55 5.40 45.71
CA VAL A 464 -55.26 5.55 44.98
C VAL A 464 -54.59 6.91 45.39
N PRO A 465 -53.54 7.45 44.72
CA PRO A 465 -52.22 7.80 45.30
C PRO A 465 -52.09 9.30 45.73
N PRO A 466 -50.87 9.86 45.93
CA PRO A 466 -50.16 10.49 44.79
C PRO A 466 -48.60 10.39 44.83
N GLN A 467 -47.93 11.21 44.02
CA GLN A 467 -46.50 11.20 43.64
C GLN A 467 -45.57 11.98 44.59
N GLY A 468 -44.24 11.77 44.48
CA GLY A 468 -43.23 12.67 45.07
C GLY A 468 -41.77 12.31 44.74
N ALA A 469 -41.01 13.29 44.22
CA ALA A 469 -39.55 13.31 44.02
C ALA A 469 -39.09 14.79 44.11
N PRO A 470 -37.79 15.16 44.10
CA PRO A 470 -36.55 14.36 44.08
C PRO A 470 -35.59 14.72 45.26
N SER A 471 -34.34 14.22 45.26
CA SER A 471 -33.21 14.81 46.00
C SER A 471 -31.84 14.38 45.42
N GLN A 472 -30.77 15.08 45.82
CA GLN A 472 -29.44 15.08 45.18
C GLN A 472 -28.39 14.24 45.95
N ALA A 473 -27.20 14.07 45.36
CA ALA A 473 -26.00 13.48 45.99
C ALA A 473 -25.39 14.41 47.07
N PRO A 474 -24.40 13.91 47.84
CA PRO A 474 -23.02 14.26 47.49
C PRO A 474 -21.99 13.12 47.70
N GLU A 475 -20.72 13.43 47.41
CA GLU A 475 -19.55 12.55 47.48
C GLU A 475 -19.04 12.30 48.91
N ALA A 476 -18.32 11.18 49.11
CA ALA A 476 -17.29 11.07 50.15
C ALA A 476 -16.26 9.97 49.81
N GLN A 477 -14.97 10.27 50.03
CA GLN A 477 -13.87 9.31 49.96
C GLN A 477 -13.67 8.62 51.32
N LEU A 478 -13.18 7.37 51.35
CA LEU A 478 -12.12 6.91 52.26
C LEU A 478 -11.67 5.48 51.92
N ALA A 479 -10.55 5.03 52.50
CA ALA A 479 -9.83 3.83 52.08
C ALA A 479 -9.45 2.90 53.25
N ALA A 480 -8.99 1.70 52.86
CA ALA A 480 -8.14 0.74 53.61
C ALA A 480 -8.75 -0.38 54.46
N ALA A 481 -7.96 -1.47 54.53
CA ALA A 481 -7.89 -2.52 55.56
C ALA A 481 -8.89 -3.71 55.61
N ALA A 482 -8.62 -4.74 54.77
CA ALA A 482 -8.62 -6.18 55.14
C ALA A 482 -7.84 -6.94 54.03
N GLN A 483 -6.66 -7.53 54.25
CA GLN A 483 -6.34 -8.74 55.03
C GLN A 483 -7.11 -10.01 54.62
N GLN A 484 -6.51 -10.85 53.76
CA GLN A 484 -6.02 -12.19 54.15
C GLN A 484 -5.22 -12.90 53.03
N GLN A 485 -4.21 -13.68 53.44
CA GLN A 485 -3.38 -14.61 52.66
C GLN A 485 -3.40 -15.96 53.41
N PRO A 486 -3.27 -17.13 52.75
CA PRO A 486 -1.98 -17.63 52.22
C PRO A 486 -2.10 -18.26 50.81
N ILE A 487 -1.02 -18.64 50.09
CA ILE A 487 -0.23 -19.89 50.24
C ILE A 487 1.20 -19.72 49.65
N ARG A 488 2.18 -20.41 50.23
CA ARG A 488 3.61 -20.58 49.84
C ARG A 488 4.17 -21.83 50.58
N PRO A 489 5.40 -22.36 50.31
CA PRO A 489 6.30 -22.22 49.14
C PRO A 489 6.91 -23.57 48.65
N SER A 490 7.70 -23.54 47.56
CA SER A 490 8.95 -24.33 47.38
C SER A 490 9.78 -23.71 46.25
N VAL A 491 10.99 -23.20 46.52
CA VAL A 491 12.31 -23.88 46.63
C VAL A 491 13.01 -23.99 45.25
N ALA A 492 14.27 -23.55 45.21
CA ALA A 492 15.16 -23.56 44.05
C ALA A 492 16.46 -24.32 44.38
N PRO A 493 17.30 -24.59 43.37
CA PRO A 493 18.75 -24.66 43.57
C PRO A 493 19.53 -23.67 42.67
N GLN A 494 20.79 -23.42 43.02
CA GLN A 494 21.74 -22.60 42.25
C GLN A 494 23.04 -23.36 41.96
N HIS A 495 23.81 -22.81 41.02
CA HIS A 495 25.23 -23.05 40.72
C HIS A 495 25.65 -24.25 39.85
N GLY A 496 26.40 -23.92 38.80
CA GLY A 496 27.20 -24.79 37.95
C GLY A 496 27.86 -23.93 36.87
N ALA A 497 29.19 -23.89 36.79
CA ALA A 497 29.94 -23.01 35.88
C ALA A 497 30.38 -23.75 34.60
N PRO A 498 30.42 -23.10 33.41
CA PRO A 498 30.81 -23.75 32.16
C PRO A 498 32.24 -23.40 31.70
N ALA A 499 33.04 -24.44 31.41
CA ALA A 499 34.22 -24.42 30.53
C ALA A 499 34.64 -25.87 30.19
N PRO A 500 35.36 -26.16 29.09
CA PRO A 500 35.76 -25.26 28.00
C PRO A 500 35.00 -25.54 26.67
N ALA A 501 35.33 -24.80 25.62
CA ALA A 501 34.72 -24.95 24.29
C ALA A 501 35.15 -26.23 23.55
N GLN A 502 34.26 -26.76 22.70
CA GLN A 502 34.60 -27.59 21.55
C GLN A 502 34.24 -26.84 20.27
N GLN A 503 35.07 -26.97 19.24
CA GLN A 503 34.91 -26.28 17.96
C GLN A 503 34.06 -27.13 17.01
N SER A 504 32.90 -26.61 16.61
CA SER A 504 32.11 -27.12 15.49
C SER A 504 32.09 -26.08 14.38
N ALA A 505 32.45 -26.49 13.16
CA ALA A 505 32.53 -25.59 12.01
C ALA A 505 31.13 -25.10 11.57
N PRO A 506 31.01 -23.88 11.03
CA PRO A 506 29.73 -23.37 10.52
C PRO A 506 29.26 -24.17 9.30
N PRO A 507 27.95 -24.43 9.15
CA PRO A 507 27.40 -25.09 7.97
C PRO A 507 27.56 -24.18 6.74
N THR A 508 28.12 -24.73 5.66
CA THR A 508 28.28 -24.03 4.38
C THR A 508 26.92 -23.70 3.77
N ARG A 509 26.67 -22.42 3.46
CA ARG A 509 25.48 -21.99 2.70
C ARG A 509 25.48 -22.64 1.32
N SER A 510 24.43 -23.39 0.99
CA SER A 510 24.22 -23.90 -0.38
C SER A 510 23.93 -22.74 -1.33
N ALA A 511 24.70 -22.64 -2.41
CA ALA A 511 24.45 -21.67 -3.48
C ALA A 511 23.22 -22.08 -4.33
N PRO A 512 22.48 -21.12 -4.92
CA PRO A 512 21.42 -21.44 -5.87
C PRO A 512 21.99 -22.10 -7.14
N PRO A 513 21.23 -23.01 -7.78
CA PRO A 513 21.70 -23.69 -9.00
C PRO A 513 21.74 -22.73 -10.20
N ALA A 514 22.79 -22.83 -11.00
CA ALA A 514 22.91 -22.08 -12.26
C ALA A 514 21.90 -22.60 -13.32
N PRO A 515 21.37 -21.73 -14.20
CA PRO A 515 20.40 -22.12 -15.22
C PRO A 515 21.00 -23.09 -16.24
N GLN A 516 20.36 -24.24 -16.43
CA GLN A 516 20.77 -25.24 -17.42
C GLN A 516 20.35 -24.80 -18.83
N GLN A 517 21.28 -24.91 -19.80
CA GLN A 517 21.01 -24.59 -21.20
C GLN A 517 20.21 -25.73 -21.85
N ALA A 518 19.05 -25.41 -22.43
CA ALA A 518 18.24 -26.38 -23.17
C ALA A 518 18.83 -26.66 -24.56
N ALA A 519 19.13 -27.93 -24.83
CA ALA A 519 19.53 -28.40 -26.16
C ALA A 519 18.29 -28.55 -27.09
N PRO A 520 18.45 -28.42 -28.43
CA PRO A 520 17.32 -28.36 -29.35
C PRO A 520 16.62 -29.73 -29.56
N PRO A 521 15.30 -29.74 -29.82
CA PRO A 521 14.55 -30.98 -30.01
C PRO A 521 14.89 -31.69 -31.32
N GLN A 522 15.03 -33.02 -31.25
CA GLN A 522 15.09 -33.90 -32.41
C GLN A 522 13.68 -34.23 -32.93
N ALA A 523 13.58 -34.76 -34.16
CA ALA A 523 12.33 -34.80 -34.93
C ALA A 523 11.80 -36.23 -35.23
N ALA A 524 10.59 -36.26 -35.79
CA ALA A 524 9.90 -37.40 -36.44
C ALA A 524 9.21 -38.42 -35.49
N PRO A 525 8.20 -39.19 -35.96
CA PRO A 525 7.70 -39.31 -37.34
C PRO A 525 6.22 -38.88 -37.57
N GLN A 526 5.82 -38.83 -38.85
CA GLN A 526 4.48 -38.47 -39.33
C GLN A 526 3.62 -39.69 -39.70
N GLN A 527 2.31 -39.60 -39.50
CA GLN A 527 1.26 -40.28 -40.30
C GLN A 527 -0.02 -39.42 -40.30
N SER A 528 -0.90 -39.39 -41.32
CA SER A 528 -0.74 -39.48 -42.78
C SER A 528 -2.04 -39.10 -43.49
N ALA A 529 -1.95 -38.57 -44.72
CA ALA A 529 -3.03 -38.27 -45.69
C ALA A 529 -3.98 -37.06 -45.42
N GLY A 530 -4.37 -36.26 -46.43
CA GLY A 530 -3.79 -36.17 -47.78
C GLY A 530 -4.62 -35.44 -48.87
N ARG A 531 -3.89 -34.92 -49.88
CA ARG A 531 -4.33 -34.40 -51.21
C ARG A 531 -5.05 -33.02 -51.17
N HIS A 532 -4.95 -32.13 -52.18
CA HIS A 532 -4.62 -32.28 -53.61
C HIS A 532 -3.63 -31.22 -54.19
N SER A 533 -2.97 -31.62 -55.30
CA SER A 533 -2.26 -30.93 -56.42
C SER A 533 -2.33 -29.38 -56.55
N ALA A 534 -1.28 -28.58 -56.83
CA ALA A 534 -0.16 -28.59 -57.84
C ALA A 534 -0.53 -28.01 -59.25
N PRO A 535 0.38 -27.47 -60.13
CA PRO A 535 1.82 -27.10 -60.02
C PRO A 535 2.23 -25.69 -60.63
N PRO A 536 3.52 -25.26 -60.61
CA PRO A 536 4.04 -23.98 -61.19
C PRO A 536 4.88 -24.13 -62.50
N PRO A 537 5.38 -23.03 -63.12
CA PRO A 537 6.85 -22.84 -63.34
C PRO A 537 7.31 -21.34 -63.46
N PRO A 538 8.57 -20.98 -63.83
CA PRO A 538 9.89 -21.39 -63.28
C PRO A 538 10.83 -20.17 -62.97
N ALA A 539 12.12 -20.45 -62.69
CA ALA A 539 13.14 -19.52 -62.17
C ALA A 539 13.89 -18.63 -63.20
N GLY A 540 14.69 -17.67 -62.70
CA GLY A 540 15.71 -16.90 -63.43
C GLY A 540 16.94 -16.58 -62.55
N SER A 541 18.14 -16.47 -63.14
CA SER A 541 19.45 -16.44 -62.45
C SER A 541 20.36 -15.28 -62.90
N GLY A 542 21.35 -14.88 -62.07
CA GLY A 542 22.35 -13.86 -62.44
C GLY A 542 23.41 -13.57 -61.35
N GLN A 543 24.58 -13.04 -61.74
CA GLN A 543 25.76 -12.80 -60.87
C GLN A 543 26.39 -11.40 -61.07
N VAL A 544 26.70 -10.71 -59.96
CA VAL A 544 28.02 -10.12 -59.51
C VAL A 544 29.20 -10.16 -60.53
N PRO A 545 30.18 -9.19 -60.68
CA PRO A 545 30.62 -8.05 -59.83
C PRO A 545 30.83 -6.63 -60.54
N PRO A 546 32.01 -5.92 -60.60
CA PRO A 546 32.29 -4.68 -59.82
C PRO A 546 32.97 -3.43 -60.54
N ARG A 547 33.35 -2.39 -59.74
CA ARG A 547 34.16 -1.15 -60.03
C ARG A 547 33.34 0.07 -60.57
N THR A 548 33.74 1.36 -60.50
CA THR A 548 35.01 2.09 -60.21
C THR A 548 34.75 3.51 -59.58
N ALA A 549 35.77 4.21 -59.08
CA ALA A 549 35.80 5.67 -58.79
C ALA A 549 36.67 6.41 -59.86
N PRO A 550 36.98 7.75 -59.86
CA PRO A 550 36.74 8.91 -58.95
C PRO A 550 36.14 10.14 -59.75
N PRO A 551 36.43 11.47 -59.57
CA PRO A 551 37.07 12.29 -58.49
C PRO A 551 36.41 13.66 -58.09
N GLN A 552 36.91 14.23 -56.98
CA GLN A 552 37.15 15.68 -56.63
C GLN A 552 36.19 16.84 -57.03
N SER A 553 35.82 17.68 -56.04
CA SER A 553 35.95 19.17 -56.07
C SER A 553 35.63 19.80 -54.69
N ALA A 554 36.07 21.03 -54.43
CA ALA A 554 35.85 21.81 -53.19
C ALA A 554 35.26 23.20 -53.49
N PRO A 555 34.83 23.96 -52.46
CA PRO A 555 35.40 25.31 -52.27
C PRO A 555 35.68 25.68 -50.80
N THR A 556 36.29 26.86 -50.59
CA THR A 556 36.79 27.40 -49.31
C THR A 556 36.21 28.79 -48.97
N HIS A 557 36.58 29.33 -47.79
CA HIS A 557 36.35 30.72 -47.30
C HIS A 557 34.96 31.02 -46.69
N SER A 558 34.81 31.85 -45.65
CA SER A 558 35.79 32.50 -44.75
C SER A 558 35.12 32.92 -43.42
N ALA A 559 35.90 33.28 -42.38
CA ALA A 559 35.40 33.70 -41.06
C ALA A 559 35.81 35.14 -40.67
N PRO A 560 35.00 35.85 -39.86
CA PRO A 560 35.40 37.05 -39.10
C PRO A 560 35.60 36.74 -37.58
N PRO A 561 36.23 37.65 -36.79
CA PRO A 561 36.88 37.26 -35.53
C PRO A 561 36.20 37.71 -34.20
N GLN A 562 36.49 36.91 -33.16
CA GLN A 562 36.76 37.25 -31.75
C GLN A 562 36.12 38.48 -31.07
N SER A 563 35.52 38.21 -29.90
CA SER A 563 35.68 39.05 -28.68
C SER A 563 35.44 38.19 -27.44
N ALA A 564 36.18 38.41 -26.36
CA ALA A 564 36.11 37.62 -25.13
C ALA A 564 36.26 38.52 -23.87
N PRO A 565 35.48 38.29 -22.80
CA PRO A 565 35.72 38.87 -21.49
C PRO A 565 36.52 37.91 -20.59
N GLN A 566 37.56 38.42 -19.92
CA GLN A 566 38.23 37.72 -18.82
C GLN A 566 37.53 38.02 -17.50
N GLN A 567 37.38 37.01 -16.61
CA GLN A 567 37.36 37.23 -15.16
C GLN A 567 38.13 36.10 -14.43
N PRO A 568 38.73 36.37 -13.25
CA PRO A 568 39.72 35.49 -12.64
C PRO A 568 39.14 34.49 -11.62
N ALA A 569 39.93 33.47 -11.29
CA ALA A 569 39.62 32.49 -10.25
C ALA A 569 39.83 33.06 -8.82
N PRO A 570 39.02 32.65 -7.82
CA PRO A 570 39.28 32.87 -6.41
C PRO A 570 40.17 31.77 -5.82
N GLY A 571 41.04 32.12 -4.87
CA GLY A 571 41.90 31.16 -4.16
C GLY A 571 42.10 31.50 -2.69
N ALA A 572 42.05 30.46 -1.85
CA ALA A 572 42.48 30.37 -0.45
C ALA A 572 41.81 31.27 0.62
N TYR A 573 41.55 30.65 1.78
CA TYR A 573 41.18 31.29 3.04
C TYR A 573 42.33 32.11 3.66
N PRO A 574 42.02 33.01 4.60
CA PRO A 574 42.43 32.73 5.99
C PRO A 574 41.25 32.78 6.98
N ALA A 575 41.51 32.46 8.26
CA ALA A 575 40.49 32.31 9.29
C ALA A 575 40.86 33.05 10.60
N VAL A 576 39.92 33.05 11.55
CA VAL A 576 40.03 33.41 12.99
C VAL A 576 40.14 34.91 13.33
N GLN A 577 39.09 35.44 13.96
CA GLN A 577 39.17 35.96 15.34
C GLN A 577 37.78 36.05 16.02
N ARG A 578 37.75 35.82 17.34
CA ARG A 578 36.59 36.09 18.23
C ARG A 578 36.79 37.45 18.91
N PRO A 579 35.71 38.01 19.48
CA PRO A 579 35.80 38.37 20.90
C PRO A 579 34.66 37.76 21.75
N SER A 580 34.80 37.87 23.07
CA SER A 580 33.87 37.35 24.08
C SER A 580 32.79 38.37 24.49
N GLY A 581 31.74 37.92 25.19
CA GLY A 581 30.70 38.78 25.78
C GLY A 581 31.14 39.50 27.08
N PRO A 582 30.31 39.66 28.14
CA PRO A 582 28.94 39.15 28.34
C PRO A 582 27.93 40.21 28.84
N SER A 583 26.65 39.83 29.01
CA SER A 583 25.83 40.02 30.23
C SER A 583 24.34 39.73 29.98
N ALA A 584 23.61 39.41 31.05
CA ALA A 584 22.14 39.30 31.06
C ALA A 584 21.54 40.37 31.98
N LEU A 585 20.27 40.74 31.76
CA LEU A 585 19.23 40.84 32.81
C LEU A 585 17.88 41.41 32.29
N SER A 586 16.80 40.95 32.92
CA SER A 586 15.52 41.63 33.16
C SER A 586 14.62 42.11 32.00
N ALA A 587 13.47 41.44 31.89
CA ALA A 587 12.16 42.02 31.56
C ALA A 587 11.67 42.94 32.75
N PRO A 588 10.52 43.68 32.73
CA PRO A 588 9.25 43.33 32.06
C PRO A 588 8.37 44.51 31.53
N ALA A 589 7.10 44.16 31.24
CA ALA A 589 5.88 44.99 31.26
C ALA A 589 5.31 45.57 29.94
N GLU A 590 4.16 44.99 29.55
CA GLU A 590 2.91 45.62 29.08
C GLU A 590 2.91 46.74 28.01
N ARG A 591 2.11 46.54 26.93
CA ARG A 591 0.80 47.22 26.76
C ARG A 591 -0.04 46.78 25.55
N THR A 592 -1.31 46.47 25.84
CA THR A 592 -2.57 46.69 25.06
C THR A 592 -2.58 46.61 23.52
N ALA A 593 -3.43 45.72 23.00
CA ALA A 593 -3.90 45.73 21.60
C ALA A 593 -5.18 46.57 21.41
N PRO A 594 -5.52 46.98 20.16
CA PRO A 594 -6.84 47.52 19.79
C PRO A 594 -7.71 46.52 19.00
N LEU A 595 -9.03 46.73 19.03
CA LEU A 595 -10.07 45.94 18.33
C LEU A 595 -10.47 46.57 16.98
N PRO A 596 -11.12 45.81 16.06
CA PRO A 596 -11.46 46.28 14.71
C PRO A 596 -12.75 47.13 14.63
N PRO A 597 -12.94 47.92 13.55
CA PRO A 597 -14.15 48.74 13.33
C PRO A 597 -15.32 47.97 12.66
N SER A 598 -16.54 48.49 12.88
CA SER A 598 -17.81 47.88 12.46
C SER A 598 -18.24 48.20 11.01
N ALA A 599 -19.16 47.38 10.48
CA ALA A 599 -19.81 47.59 9.17
C ALA A 599 -21.03 48.55 9.22
N PRO A 600 -21.42 49.17 8.09
CA PRO A 600 -22.69 49.90 7.91
C PRO A 600 -23.66 49.22 6.92
N SER A 601 -24.88 49.73 6.84
CA SER A 601 -25.92 49.37 5.85
C SER A 601 -26.91 50.54 5.70
N ALA A 602 -27.76 50.65 4.68
CA ALA A 602 -28.12 49.72 3.60
C ALA A 602 -28.07 50.48 2.22
N GLN A 603 -28.94 50.39 1.20
CA GLN A 603 -30.23 49.71 0.95
C GLN A 603 -30.35 49.39 -0.60
N PRO A 604 -31.49 49.33 -1.34
CA PRO A 604 -31.59 48.40 -2.49
C PRO A 604 -31.76 49.04 -3.89
N THR A 605 -31.55 48.23 -4.93
CA THR A 605 -32.11 48.42 -6.28
C THR A 605 -32.65 47.10 -6.84
N GLN A 606 -33.68 47.15 -7.69
CA GLN A 606 -34.36 46.00 -8.29
C GLN A 606 -33.98 45.85 -9.77
N ALA A 607 -33.73 44.61 -10.23
CA ALA A 607 -33.86 44.23 -11.65
C ALA A 607 -33.96 42.69 -11.85
N SER A 608 -35.14 42.25 -12.29
CA SER A 608 -35.44 41.06 -13.14
C SER A 608 -34.44 39.88 -13.26
N GLU A 609 -34.88 38.73 -12.74
CA GLU A 609 -34.98 37.42 -13.41
C GLU A 609 -34.06 37.08 -14.61
N GLN A 610 -33.26 36.01 -14.46
CA GLN A 610 -33.51 34.73 -15.17
C GLN A 610 -32.67 33.60 -14.55
N GLY A 611 -33.27 32.42 -14.38
CA GLY A 611 -32.69 31.33 -13.58
C GLY A 611 -31.96 30.25 -14.37
N ARG A 612 -31.05 29.54 -13.68
CA ARG A 612 -30.63 28.16 -13.93
C ARG A 612 -29.85 27.66 -12.71
N ASP A 613 -30.42 26.72 -11.97
CA ASP A 613 -29.71 26.06 -10.87
C ASP A 613 -28.50 25.29 -11.40
N ARG A 614 -27.30 25.72 -10.97
CA ARG A 614 -26.10 24.90 -10.99
C ARG A 614 -25.92 24.33 -9.60
N PRO A 615 -25.72 23.01 -9.44
CA PRO A 615 -25.23 22.46 -8.19
C PRO A 615 -23.95 23.18 -7.76
N LEU A 616 -23.86 23.53 -6.47
CA LEU A 616 -22.61 23.98 -5.89
C LEU A 616 -21.54 22.89 -6.09
N PRO A 617 -20.28 23.24 -6.41
CA PRO A 617 -19.21 22.24 -6.41
C PRO A 617 -19.10 21.65 -5.01
N ALA A 618 -18.89 20.33 -4.93
CA ALA A 618 -18.56 19.67 -3.67
C ALA A 618 -17.31 20.30 -3.07
N PRO A 619 -17.17 20.34 -1.72
CA PRO A 619 -15.95 20.85 -1.09
C PRO A 619 -14.72 20.08 -1.58
N ASP A 620 -13.63 20.82 -1.77
CA ASP A 620 -12.35 20.29 -2.23
C ASP A 620 -11.90 19.14 -1.32
N ARG A 621 -11.92 17.90 -1.84
CA ARG A 621 -11.38 16.76 -1.11
C ARG A 621 -9.87 16.96 -1.03
N GLY A 622 -9.30 16.83 0.16
CA GLY A 622 -7.86 16.94 0.37
C GLY A 622 -7.08 15.89 -0.43
N ASP A 623 -5.74 15.93 -0.33
CA ASP A 623 -4.89 14.83 -0.80
C ASP A 623 -5.02 13.63 0.14
N ASP A 624 -6.21 13.02 0.11
CA ASP A 624 -6.48 11.69 0.64
C ASP A 624 -5.46 10.76 -0.01
N GLY A 625 -4.52 10.30 0.82
CA GLY A 625 -3.36 9.56 0.36
C GLY A 625 -3.82 8.29 -0.34
N ASP A 626 -3.48 8.18 -1.62
CA ASP A 626 -3.87 7.05 -2.46
C ASP A 626 -3.34 5.72 -1.92
N ASP A 627 -4.22 5.00 -1.23
CA ASP A 627 -4.03 3.62 -0.81
C ASP A 627 -4.34 2.67 -1.98
N SER A 628 -3.70 2.85 -3.13
CA SER A 628 -3.84 1.90 -4.25
C SER A 628 -3.27 0.53 -3.84
N PRO A 629 -4.03 -0.57 -4.02
CA PRO A 629 -3.88 -1.79 -3.22
C PRO A 629 -2.50 -2.45 -3.38
N THR A 630 -2.01 -2.99 -2.27
CA THR A 630 -0.58 -2.97 -1.87
C THR A 630 0.21 -4.22 -2.25
N GLN A 631 0.09 -4.65 -3.50
CA GLN A 631 1.07 -5.57 -4.10
C GLN A 631 2.39 -4.81 -4.38
N GLU A 632 3.23 -4.70 -3.33
CA GLU A 632 4.56 -4.10 -3.43
C GLU A 632 5.59 -5.13 -3.95
N ARG A 633 5.97 -4.97 -5.21
CA ARG A 633 7.04 -5.75 -5.83
C ARG A 633 8.39 -5.33 -5.25
N ARG A 634 9.20 -6.30 -4.79
CA ARG A 634 10.60 -6.07 -4.42
C ARG A 634 11.40 -5.59 -5.62
N ILE A 635 12.33 -4.67 -5.39
CA ILE A 635 13.38 -4.35 -6.35
C ILE A 635 14.57 -5.24 -6.01
N ASP A 636 14.81 -6.27 -6.82
CA ASP A 636 15.95 -7.15 -6.65
C ASP A 636 17.26 -6.38 -6.91
N THR A 637 17.96 -6.06 -5.81
CA THR A 637 19.34 -5.57 -5.68
C THR A 637 19.90 -4.75 -6.86
N ILE A 638 19.37 -3.55 -7.07
CA ILE A 638 20.07 -2.49 -7.81
C ILE A 638 20.86 -1.67 -6.79
N LEU A 639 22.11 -2.07 -6.54
CA LEU A 639 23.07 -1.26 -5.79
C LEU A 639 23.44 -0.03 -6.64
N PRO A 640 23.26 1.21 -6.14
CA PRO A 640 23.73 2.39 -6.86
C PRO A 640 25.26 2.42 -6.81
N GLY A 641 25.90 2.35 -7.98
CA GLY A 641 27.34 2.54 -8.17
C GLY A 641 27.70 3.90 -8.77
#